data_AF-A0A914EGI4-F1
#
_entry.id   AF-A0A914EGI4-F1
#
_cell.length_a   1.000
_cell.length_b   1.000
_cell.length_c   1.000
_cell.angle_alpha   90.00
_cell.angle_beta   90.00
_cell.angle_gamma   90.00
#
_symmetry.space_group_name_H-M   'P 1'
#
loop_
_entity.id
_entity.type
_entity.pdbx_description
1 polymer ?
#
loop_
_entity_poly.entity_id
_entity_poly.type
_entity_poly.pdbx_seq_one_letter_code
_entity_poly.pdbx_strand_id
1 'polypeptide(L)'
;MLTYLATSYKYELLKKQLDVDKQFEYDHQFLQEETPLHEAEEIYYPPQKLKNQAFIRSIAHYSELYRQSMEEPNKFWKSVAKELHFEKWSDKGLEYNFDHRKGEIFVKFMEGAKTNMAYNCLERNIQKGLGSKIAYIWEGNEPGDQMTITYQELLNQVVKFAEVLRTKGVKKGDVDHSVDSVIMLEHLKRVRKPQGATPPEVKINEKIDSFWHIEMEEASSKNLQASKIEWNDSEDPLFILYTSGSTGTPKGLVHTTTGYMTYAYEAVKTIFDTKSDDVFWCTADIGWITGHTFVVYGPLLNGLTTMILEGLPNYPDGSRVTKLYTAPTAVRSLMACPDEMVTKHSRDSLKIIGVAGEPTNPGAWRWLHRLVGEEKCAIVDTYWQTETGGPMLTPFPGATPTKPGSATNPFFGVDPVLVDDKGDLLRGETEGNLCFARAWPGMARTIWGDHSRFIKTYFSTYPGLYFTGDGARRDHDSYYWVTGRVDDNMNVAGHLLSTSEIESVIVLHPDVVESAVVAVSHPSKGHVPYAFVILRNGKTLTQKLIDEIKQIVREKIGPFAAPYVIHESSGLPKTRSGKITRRILRIIAEGDHKANLGDTSTLLDEAVIEEMWKKRPDFKFVHTYLATSYKYEFLKKQLDVDKQFEYDHQFLQEETPLHEVEEIYYPPQNLKNQAFIRSITHYNELYRQSMEEPNKFWKSVAKELHFEKWSDKGLEYNFDHRKGEVFDHSVDSVIMLEHLKRVRKPQGATPPEVKINEKIDSFWHIEMEEASSKNLQASKIEWNDSEDPLFILYTSGSTGTPKGLVHTTTGYMTYAYEAVKTIFDTKSDDVFWCTADIGWITGHTFVVYGPLLNGLTTMMLEGLPNYPDGSRVWQIVEKHKVTKLYTAPTAVRSLMACPDEMVTKHSRDSLKIIGVVGEPINPGAWRWLHRLGGPMLTPFPGATPTKPGSATKPFFSVDPVLVDDKGDLLRGETEGNLCFARAWPGMARTIWGDHSRFIKTYFSTYPGLYFTGDGARRDHDSYYWVTGRVDDNMNVAGHLLSTSEIESVIVLHPDVVESAVVAVSHPSKGHVPYAFVILRNGKTLTHKLIDEIKQIVREKIGPFAAPYVIHESSGLPKTRSGKITRRILRIIAEGDHKANLGDTSTLLDEAVIEEMWKKRPDFKFVHTC
;
A
#
# COMPACT_ATOMS: atom_id res chain seq x y z
N MET A 1 -19.18 -40.27 -27.18
CA MET A 1 -19.63 -41.44 -26.38
C MET A 1 -18.83 -42.72 -26.65
N LEU A 2 -18.17 -42.90 -27.80
CA LEU A 2 -17.15 -43.97 -27.99
C LEU A 2 -15.71 -43.56 -27.58
N THR A 3 -15.42 -42.26 -27.45
CA THR A 3 -14.14 -41.76 -26.90
C THR A 3 -14.06 -41.81 -25.37
N TYR A 4 -15.19 -42.04 -24.68
CA TYR A 4 -15.26 -42.15 -23.21
C TYR A 4 -15.07 -43.60 -22.71
N LEU A 5 -14.96 -44.57 -23.61
CA LEU A 5 -14.79 -46.00 -23.31
C LEU A 5 -13.33 -46.49 -23.47
N ALA A 6 -12.40 -45.65 -23.94
CA ALA A 6 -11.00 -46.04 -24.19
C ALA A 6 -10.03 -45.68 -23.04
N THR A 7 -10.38 -44.71 -22.17
CA THR A 7 -9.49 -44.28 -21.07
C THR A 7 -9.66 -45.13 -19.81
N SER A 8 -10.80 -45.82 -19.67
CA SER A 8 -11.14 -46.68 -18.53
C SER A 8 -10.56 -48.10 -18.62
N TYR A 9 -9.92 -48.49 -19.73
CA TYR A 9 -9.37 -49.83 -19.93
C TYR A 9 -7.84 -49.93 -19.77
N LYS A 10 -7.13 -48.79 -19.68
CA LYS A 10 -5.66 -48.74 -19.56
C LYS A 10 -5.15 -48.64 -18.11
N TYR A 11 -6.02 -48.31 -17.16
CA TYR A 11 -5.68 -48.18 -15.74
C TYR A 11 -5.78 -49.53 -14.98
N GLU A 12 -6.64 -50.44 -15.43
CA GLU A 12 -6.79 -51.79 -14.85
C GLU A 12 -5.75 -52.80 -15.37
N LEU A 13 -5.07 -52.54 -16.49
CA LEU A 13 -4.01 -53.41 -17.00
C LEU A 13 -2.65 -53.17 -16.34
N LEU A 14 -2.38 -51.96 -15.83
CA LEU A 14 -1.12 -51.66 -15.11
C LEU A 14 -1.12 -52.14 -13.65
N LYS A 15 -2.30 -52.44 -13.10
CA LYS A 15 -2.45 -52.99 -11.74
C LYS A 15 -2.22 -54.50 -11.66
N LYS A 16 -2.08 -55.18 -12.82
CA LYS A 16 -1.93 -56.64 -12.94
C LYS A 16 -0.54 -57.12 -13.37
N GLN A 17 0.47 -56.24 -13.39
CA GLN A 17 1.83 -56.56 -13.84
C GLN A 17 2.95 -56.32 -12.81
N LEU A 18 2.63 -56.15 -11.53
CA LEU A 18 3.63 -56.16 -10.45
C LEU A 18 3.22 -57.19 -9.41
N ASP A 19 3.75 -58.39 -9.58
CA ASP A 19 3.66 -59.55 -8.71
C ASP A 19 4.88 -59.57 -7.80
N VAL A 20 4.75 -59.15 -6.53
CA VAL A 20 5.74 -59.52 -5.48
C VAL A 20 5.09 -59.49 -4.09
N ASP A 21 4.50 -60.61 -3.68
CA ASP A 21 4.59 -61.05 -2.28
C ASP A 21 6.00 -61.61 -2.06
N LYS A 22 6.85 -60.91 -1.30
CA LYS A 22 7.96 -61.55 -0.57
C LYS A 22 8.51 -60.69 0.56
N GLN A 23 8.48 -61.35 1.70
CA GLN A 23 9.05 -61.08 3.01
C GLN A 23 10.58 -60.82 3.02
N PHE A 24 10.98 -60.09 4.06
CA PHE A 24 12.22 -60.19 4.85
C PHE A 24 13.54 -59.50 4.40
N GLU A 25 14.03 -58.75 5.40
CA GLU A 25 15.40 -58.65 5.92
C GLU A 25 16.47 -57.79 5.21
N TYR A 26 17.14 -57.03 6.08
CA TYR A 26 18.31 -56.20 5.86
C TYR A 26 19.43 -56.96 5.13
N ASP A 27 20.11 -56.27 4.20
CA ASP A 27 21.57 -56.29 4.23
C ASP A 27 22.16 -54.93 3.83
N HIS A 28 22.99 -54.42 4.71
CA HIS A 28 23.87 -53.28 4.47
C HIS A 28 24.95 -53.72 3.50
N GLN A 29 25.15 -53.00 2.39
CA GLN A 29 26.47 -52.52 1.92
C GLN A 29 26.45 -52.11 0.43
N PHE A 30 26.93 -50.88 0.19
CA PHE A 30 27.36 -50.29 -1.09
C PHE A 30 26.28 -49.91 -2.12
N LEU A 31 25.65 -48.76 -1.88
CA LEU A 31 26.00 -47.55 -2.62
C LEU A 31 26.21 -46.42 -1.61
N GLN A 32 27.47 -46.30 -1.18
CA GLN A 32 28.03 -45.05 -0.69
C GLN A 32 28.04 -44.08 -1.89
N GLU A 33 26.99 -43.29 -2.04
CA GLU A 33 27.18 -41.90 -2.43
C GLU A 33 26.71 -41.09 -1.22
N GLU A 34 27.69 -40.50 -0.55
CA GLU A 34 27.49 -39.53 0.50
C GLU A 34 26.48 -38.50 0.01
N THR A 35 25.31 -38.46 0.65
CA THR A 35 24.60 -37.20 0.85
C THR A 35 25.03 -36.73 2.22
N PRO A 36 26.02 -35.86 2.37
CA PRO A 36 26.10 -35.09 3.59
C PRO A 36 24.97 -34.00 3.42
N LEU A 37 24.25 -33.50 4.44
CA LEU A 37 24.50 -33.33 5.88
C LEU A 37 23.32 -32.51 6.47
N HIS A 38 22.30 -33.17 7.02
CA HIS A 38 21.55 -32.53 8.10
C HIS A 38 22.56 -32.14 9.19
N GLU A 39 22.72 -30.85 9.46
CA GLU A 39 23.41 -30.45 10.69
C GLU A 39 22.60 -30.93 11.88
N ALA A 40 23.27 -31.53 12.87
CA ALA A 40 22.67 -31.75 14.17
C ALA A 40 22.13 -30.40 14.71
N GLU A 41 20.82 -30.31 14.97
CA GLU A 41 20.21 -29.08 15.51
C GLU A 41 20.87 -28.72 16.87
N GLU A 42 21.65 -27.64 16.93
CA GLU A 42 22.30 -27.18 18.17
C GLU A 42 21.25 -26.74 19.22
N ILE A 43 21.26 -27.40 20.39
CA ILE A 43 20.38 -27.07 21.52
C ILE A 43 21.15 -26.27 22.56
N TYR A 44 20.63 -25.10 22.94
CA TYR A 44 21.20 -24.24 23.96
C TYR A 44 20.37 -24.30 25.23
N TYR A 45 21.00 -24.72 26.33
CA TYR A 45 20.32 -24.86 27.61
C TYR A 45 20.34 -23.55 28.41
N PRO A 46 19.29 -23.28 29.20
CA PRO A 46 19.29 -22.19 30.17
C PRO A 46 20.59 -22.12 30.99
N PRO A 47 21.24 -20.94 31.11
CA PRO A 47 22.41 -20.78 31.96
C PRO A 47 22.15 -21.27 33.39
N GLN A 48 23.03 -22.10 33.95
CA GLN A 48 22.77 -22.77 35.23
C GLN A 48 22.44 -21.80 36.38
N LYS A 49 23.08 -20.62 36.39
CA LYS A 49 22.82 -19.55 37.37
C LYS A 49 21.40 -19.02 37.24
N LEU A 50 20.91 -18.84 36.02
CA LEU A 50 19.55 -18.37 35.73
C LEU A 50 18.52 -19.46 36.08
N LYS A 51 18.77 -20.71 35.68
CA LYS A 51 17.91 -21.86 35.97
C LYS A 51 17.62 -22.04 37.47
N ASN A 52 18.62 -21.84 38.33
CA ASN A 52 18.46 -21.99 39.78
C ASN A 52 17.59 -20.89 40.41
N GLN A 53 17.48 -19.71 39.78
CA GLN A 53 16.81 -18.53 40.30
C GLN A 53 15.49 -18.19 39.57
N ALA A 54 15.25 -18.86 38.44
CA ALA A 54 14.10 -18.62 37.58
C ALA A 54 12.77 -19.00 38.25
N PHE A 55 11.72 -18.31 37.85
CA PHE A 55 10.34 -18.63 38.18
C PHE A 55 9.94 -19.98 37.59
N ILE A 56 10.27 -20.22 36.32
CA ILE A 56 10.07 -21.48 35.62
C ILE A 56 11.44 -22.11 35.40
N ARG A 57 11.72 -23.20 36.12
CA ARG A 57 13.07 -23.77 36.32
C ARG A 57 13.37 -25.01 35.48
N SER A 58 12.35 -25.57 34.84
CA SER A 58 12.49 -26.78 34.03
C SER A 58 11.35 -26.89 33.04
N ILE A 59 11.58 -27.64 31.96
CA ILE A 59 10.55 -27.96 30.98
C ILE A 59 9.36 -28.68 31.62
N ALA A 60 9.58 -29.55 32.61
CA ALA A 60 8.51 -30.23 33.34
C ALA A 60 7.64 -29.24 34.15
N HIS A 61 8.25 -28.23 34.77
CA HIS A 61 7.50 -27.18 35.47
C HIS A 61 6.69 -26.33 34.49
N TYR A 62 7.28 -25.98 33.35
CA TYR A 62 6.55 -25.33 32.25
C TYR A 62 5.36 -26.19 31.78
N SER A 63 5.59 -27.47 31.46
CA SER A 63 4.56 -28.38 30.97
C SER A 63 3.40 -28.53 31.95
N GLU A 64 3.68 -28.54 33.26
CA GLU A 64 2.64 -28.59 34.28
C GLU A 64 1.81 -27.29 34.33
N LEU A 65 2.45 -26.13 34.31
CA LEU A 65 1.74 -24.84 34.26
C LEU A 65 0.94 -24.68 32.98
N TYR A 66 1.51 -25.07 31.83
CA TYR A 66 0.83 -25.06 30.55
C TYR A 66 -0.38 -25.99 30.57
N ARG A 67 -0.22 -27.23 31.03
CA ARG A 67 -1.31 -28.19 31.20
C ARG A 67 -2.42 -27.64 32.10
N GLN A 68 -2.09 -27.06 33.24
CA GLN A 68 -3.07 -26.40 34.13
C GLN A 68 -3.79 -25.25 33.44
N SER A 69 -3.07 -24.43 32.66
CA SER A 69 -3.66 -23.33 31.91
C SER A 69 -4.63 -23.80 30.81
N MET A 70 -4.47 -25.03 30.33
CA MET A 70 -5.30 -25.64 29.29
C MET A 70 -6.50 -26.41 29.85
N GLU A 71 -6.28 -27.21 30.91
CA GLU A 71 -7.32 -28.03 31.54
C GLU A 71 -8.23 -27.21 32.46
N GLU A 72 -7.68 -26.28 33.24
CA GLU A 72 -8.41 -25.43 34.20
C GLU A 72 -8.15 -23.92 33.95
N PRO A 73 -8.41 -23.38 32.74
CA PRO A 73 -8.01 -22.02 32.34
C PRO A 73 -8.52 -20.94 33.30
N ASN A 74 -9.76 -21.09 33.78
CA ASN A 74 -10.37 -20.12 34.69
C ASN A 74 -9.67 -20.09 36.05
N LYS A 75 -9.26 -21.24 36.57
CA LYS A 75 -8.56 -21.35 37.85
C LYS A 75 -7.14 -20.82 37.72
N PHE A 76 -6.45 -21.18 36.63
CA PHE A 76 -5.11 -20.69 36.33
C PHE A 76 -5.08 -19.16 36.22
N TRP A 77 -5.86 -18.57 35.32
CA TRP A 77 -5.84 -17.13 35.09
C TRP A 77 -6.36 -16.31 36.28
N LYS A 78 -7.29 -16.84 37.06
CA LYS A 78 -7.69 -16.19 38.33
C LYS A 78 -6.59 -16.25 39.38
N SER A 79 -5.74 -17.26 39.37
CA SER A 79 -4.58 -17.31 40.26
C SER A 79 -3.59 -16.20 39.93
N VAL A 80 -3.37 -15.92 38.63
CA VAL A 80 -2.59 -14.77 38.17
C VAL A 80 -3.28 -13.45 38.56
N ALA A 81 -4.58 -13.33 38.33
CA ALA A 81 -5.33 -12.12 38.67
C ALA A 81 -5.29 -11.78 40.18
N LYS A 82 -5.13 -12.77 41.08
CA LYS A 82 -4.96 -12.52 42.53
C LYS A 82 -3.69 -11.74 42.89
N GLU A 83 -2.70 -11.70 42.01
CA GLU A 83 -1.50 -10.87 42.19
C GLU A 83 -1.79 -9.37 41.93
N LEU A 84 -2.94 -9.09 41.32
CA LEU A 84 -3.45 -7.76 41.00
C LEU A 84 -4.56 -7.36 41.99
N HIS A 85 -4.87 -6.07 42.02
CA HIS A 85 -5.91 -5.52 42.87
C HIS A 85 -7.24 -5.36 42.13
N PHE A 86 -8.32 -5.75 42.78
CA PHE A 86 -9.69 -5.58 42.33
C PHE A 86 -10.51 -5.00 43.49
N GLU A 87 -11.31 -3.99 43.21
CA GLU A 87 -12.30 -3.48 44.16
C GLU A 87 -13.45 -4.47 44.33
N LYS A 88 -13.86 -5.10 43.22
CA LYS A 88 -14.86 -6.15 43.21
C LYS A 88 -14.33 -7.34 42.43
N TRP A 89 -14.38 -8.51 43.07
CA TRP A 89 -14.03 -9.77 42.45
C TRP A 89 -15.21 -10.36 41.65
N SER A 90 -14.91 -11.19 40.64
CA SER A 90 -15.92 -11.96 39.90
C SER A 90 -15.59 -13.45 39.88
N ASP A 91 -16.64 -14.25 40.07
CA ASP A 91 -16.58 -15.71 39.93
C ASP A 91 -16.70 -16.18 38.47
N LYS A 92 -16.95 -15.26 37.51
CA LYS A 92 -16.90 -15.59 36.08
C LYS A 92 -15.46 -15.78 35.59
N GLY A 93 -15.28 -16.66 34.61
CA GLY A 93 -13.99 -17.03 34.03
C GLY A 93 -13.74 -16.35 32.68
N LEU A 94 -12.97 -17.02 31.82
CA LEU A 94 -12.86 -16.75 30.40
C LEU A 94 -14.02 -17.45 29.67
N GLU A 95 -14.85 -16.66 29.00
CA GLU A 95 -16.00 -17.11 28.21
C GLU A 95 -15.85 -16.57 26.78
N TYR A 96 -16.07 -17.40 25.76
CA TYR A 96 -15.90 -16.98 24.38
C TYR A 96 -16.69 -17.85 23.38
N ASN A 97 -16.89 -17.29 22.18
CA ASN A 97 -17.31 -18.00 20.99
C ASN A 97 -16.44 -17.57 19.80
N PHE A 98 -15.77 -18.53 19.15
CA PHE A 98 -14.97 -18.32 17.92
C PHE A 98 -15.69 -18.76 16.65
N ASP A 99 -16.86 -19.37 16.79
CA ASP A 99 -17.64 -19.86 15.66
C ASP A 99 -18.84 -18.96 15.44
N HIS A 100 -18.72 -18.06 14.47
CA HIS A 100 -19.78 -17.11 14.11
C HIS A 100 -21.06 -17.82 13.64
N ARG A 101 -20.99 -19.12 13.31
CA ARG A 101 -22.15 -19.95 12.95
C ARG A 101 -22.94 -20.41 14.18
N LYS A 102 -22.35 -20.34 15.39
CA LYS A 102 -22.95 -20.77 16.67
C LYS A 102 -23.50 -19.61 17.50
N GLY A 103 -23.37 -18.38 17.01
CA GLY A 103 -23.80 -17.17 17.70
C GLY A 103 -22.83 -16.02 17.48
N GLU A 104 -23.04 -14.92 18.20
CA GLU A 104 -22.14 -13.77 18.17
C GLU A 104 -20.72 -14.16 18.59
N ILE A 105 -19.71 -13.60 17.92
CA ILE A 105 -18.32 -13.75 18.35
C ILE A 105 -18.13 -12.85 19.56
N PHE A 106 -17.70 -13.41 20.68
CA PHE A 106 -17.37 -12.63 21.85
C PHE A 106 -16.22 -13.28 22.62
N VAL A 107 -15.52 -12.48 23.40
CA VAL A 107 -14.53 -12.91 24.39
C VAL A 107 -14.73 -12.05 25.62
N LYS A 108 -14.82 -12.67 26.79
CA LYS A 108 -15.00 -11.98 28.07
C LYS A 108 -14.19 -12.68 29.14
N PHE A 109 -13.56 -11.93 30.02
CA PHE A 109 -12.76 -12.43 31.12
C PHE A 109 -13.12 -11.73 32.43
N MET A 110 -13.52 -12.51 33.43
CA MET A 110 -13.92 -12.02 34.76
C MET A 110 -15.01 -10.94 34.70
N GLU A 111 -15.96 -11.08 33.78
CA GLU A 111 -17.08 -10.13 33.62
C GLU A 111 -17.77 -9.85 34.97
N GLY A 112 -17.99 -8.57 35.28
CA GLY A 112 -18.57 -8.10 36.53
C GLY A 112 -17.56 -7.82 37.66
N ALA A 113 -16.27 -8.12 37.46
CA ALA A 113 -15.19 -7.64 38.32
C ALA A 113 -14.92 -6.16 38.08
N LYS A 114 -14.37 -5.47 39.08
CA LYS A 114 -13.97 -4.06 38.99
C LYS A 114 -12.53 -3.84 39.41
N THR A 115 -11.78 -3.09 38.61
CA THR A 115 -10.36 -2.80 38.82
C THR A 115 -9.98 -1.45 38.21
N ASN A 116 -8.71 -1.06 38.28
CA ASN A 116 -8.19 0.12 37.62
C ASN A 116 -6.72 -0.14 37.22
N MET A 117 -6.38 0.16 35.96
CA MET A 117 -5.03 -0.08 35.43
C MET A 117 -3.98 0.81 36.10
N ALA A 118 -4.26 2.11 36.26
CA ALA A 118 -3.33 3.06 36.89
C ALA A 118 -3.08 2.71 38.36
N TYR A 119 -4.10 2.29 39.10
CA TYR A 119 -3.94 1.81 40.48
C TYR A 119 -2.98 0.61 40.55
N ASN A 120 -3.15 -0.38 39.67
CA ASN A 120 -2.31 -1.57 39.64
C ASN A 120 -0.87 -1.29 39.19
N CYS A 121 -0.69 -0.35 38.26
CA CYS A 121 0.63 0.10 37.80
C CYS A 121 1.36 0.98 38.82
N LEU A 122 0.64 1.78 39.63
CA LEU A 122 1.25 2.83 40.46
C LEU A 122 0.96 2.65 41.95
N GLU A 123 -0.26 2.97 42.40
CA GLU A 123 -0.61 3.00 43.82
C GLU A 123 -0.38 1.67 44.54
N ARG A 124 -0.74 0.55 43.91
CA ARG A 124 -0.51 -0.79 44.46
C ARG A 124 0.98 -1.07 44.69
N ASN A 125 1.86 -0.59 43.81
CA ASN A 125 3.30 -0.76 43.95
C ASN A 125 3.88 0.19 45.00
N ILE A 126 3.35 1.42 45.10
CA ILE A 126 3.70 2.37 46.17
C ILE A 126 3.34 1.77 47.54
N GLN A 127 2.16 1.17 47.68
CA GLN A 127 1.73 0.48 48.90
C GLN A 127 2.59 -0.75 49.22
N LYS A 128 3.19 -1.39 48.20
CA LYS A 128 4.22 -2.43 48.37
C LYS A 128 5.60 -1.88 48.75
N GLY A 129 5.72 -0.57 49.00
CA GLY A 129 6.95 0.09 49.43
C GLY A 129 7.84 0.57 48.28
N LEU A 130 7.35 0.56 47.03
CA LEU A 130 8.15 0.95 45.85
C LEU A 130 8.04 2.45 45.51
N GLY A 131 7.44 3.29 46.36
CA GLY A 131 7.17 4.69 46.02
C GLY A 131 8.41 5.52 45.68
N SER A 132 9.52 5.31 46.38
CA SER A 132 10.81 5.98 46.08
C SER A 132 11.62 5.28 44.99
N LYS A 133 11.18 4.12 44.49
CA LYS A 133 11.85 3.41 43.41
C LYS A 133 11.62 4.14 42.09
N ILE A 134 12.63 4.17 41.22
CA ILE A 134 12.53 4.69 39.85
C ILE A 134 11.53 3.84 39.05
N ALA A 135 10.51 4.48 38.49
CA ALA A 135 9.57 3.88 37.53
C ALA A 135 10.14 3.98 36.11
N TYR A 136 10.47 5.19 35.64
CA TYR A 136 11.11 5.41 34.33
C TYR A 136 12.49 6.02 34.43
N ILE A 137 13.38 5.51 33.56
CA ILE A 137 14.59 6.19 33.11
C ILE A 137 14.29 6.67 31.69
N TRP A 138 14.52 7.95 31.40
CA TRP A 138 14.36 8.53 30.08
C TRP A 138 15.69 9.07 29.59
N GLU A 139 15.99 8.70 28.34
CA GLU A 139 17.14 9.16 27.58
C GLU A 139 16.66 9.96 26.37
N GLY A 140 17.05 11.22 26.30
CA GLY A 140 16.77 12.13 25.18
C GLY A 140 17.62 11.82 23.95
N ASN A 141 17.29 12.46 22.83
CA ASN A 141 18.01 12.25 21.57
C ASN A 141 19.44 12.88 21.57
N GLU A 142 19.70 13.85 22.47
CA GLU A 142 21.00 14.48 22.64
C GLU A 142 21.74 13.89 23.85
N PRO A 143 23.04 13.54 23.75
CA PRO A 143 23.81 12.98 24.86
C PRO A 143 23.80 13.86 26.12
N GLY A 144 23.52 13.25 27.27
CA GLY A 144 23.42 13.96 28.56
C GLY A 144 22.11 14.71 28.77
N ASP A 145 21.10 14.46 27.93
CA ASP A 145 19.71 14.82 28.19
C ASP A 145 18.97 13.63 28.79
N GLN A 146 18.95 13.54 30.12
CA GLN A 146 18.41 12.38 30.84
C GLN A 146 17.48 12.80 31.95
N MET A 147 16.50 11.96 32.26
CA MET A 147 15.61 12.16 33.40
C MET A 147 15.20 10.83 34.04
N THR A 148 15.00 10.85 35.35
CA THR A 148 14.38 9.74 36.09
C THR A 148 13.11 10.20 36.78
N ILE A 149 12.13 9.31 36.90
CA ILE A 149 10.90 9.57 37.67
C ILE A 149 10.58 8.37 38.54
N THR A 150 10.34 8.60 39.83
CA THR A 150 9.94 7.57 40.80
C THR A 150 8.46 7.21 40.67
N TYR A 151 8.05 6.06 41.24
CA TYR A 151 6.64 5.67 41.26
C TYR A 151 5.75 6.72 41.94
N GLN A 152 6.21 7.32 43.04
CA GLN A 152 5.45 8.37 43.73
C GLN A 152 5.34 9.64 42.89
N GLU A 153 6.43 10.07 42.25
CA GLU A 153 6.41 11.23 41.36
C GLU A 153 5.50 10.99 40.16
N LEU A 154 5.59 9.80 39.55
CA LEU A 154 4.74 9.41 38.44
C LEU A 154 3.25 9.39 38.83
N LEU A 155 2.90 8.83 40.00
CA LEU A 155 1.54 8.89 40.52
C LEU A 155 1.06 10.34 40.68
N ASN A 156 1.88 11.21 41.27
CA ASN A 156 1.51 12.60 41.46
C ASN A 156 1.18 13.29 40.13
N GLN A 157 1.94 12.99 39.05
CA GLN A 157 1.66 13.53 37.72
C GLN A 157 0.40 12.94 37.10
N VAL A 158 0.21 11.63 37.21
CA VAL A 158 -0.98 10.95 36.68
C VAL A 158 -2.26 11.46 37.36
N VAL A 159 -2.26 11.59 38.69
CA VAL A 159 -3.41 12.13 39.45
C VAL A 159 -3.70 13.58 39.04
N LYS A 160 -2.65 14.39 38.94
CA LYS A 160 -2.77 15.79 38.58
C LYS A 160 -3.34 15.97 37.17
N PHE A 161 -2.87 15.18 36.21
CA PHE A 161 -3.40 15.24 34.86
C PHE A 161 -4.82 14.66 34.74
N ALA A 162 -5.13 13.58 35.46
CA ALA A 162 -6.49 13.06 35.53
C ALA A 162 -7.48 14.14 36.01
N GLU A 163 -7.07 15.01 36.94
CA GLU A 163 -7.90 16.14 37.36
C GLU A 163 -8.06 17.20 36.27
N VAL A 164 -7.00 17.53 35.53
CA VAL A 164 -7.09 18.41 34.36
C VAL A 164 -8.14 17.86 33.38
N LEU A 165 -8.09 16.57 33.03
CA LEU A 165 -9.06 15.93 32.15
C LEU A 165 -10.51 16.07 32.68
N ARG A 166 -10.73 15.86 33.99
CA ARG A 166 -12.05 16.06 34.60
C ARG A 166 -12.53 17.51 34.51
N THR A 167 -11.66 18.49 34.74
CA THR A 167 -12.03 19.91 34.59
C THR A 167 -12.38 20.28 33.15
N LYS A 168 -11.83 19.56 32.17
CA LYS A 168 -12.18 19.68 30.75
C LYS A 168 -13.43 18.87 30.36
N GLY A 169 -14.05 18.16 31.31
CA GLY A 169 -15.30 17.46 31.12
C GLY A 169 -15.15 16.01 30.62
N VAL A 170 -13.94 15.44 30.59
CA VAL A 170 -13.70 14.05 30.21
C VAL A 170 -14.31 13.10 31.25
N LYS A 171 -15.04 12.10 30.78
CA LYS A 171 -15.71 11.09 31.60
C LYS A 171 -15.31 9.68 31.17
N LYS A 172 -15.53 8.71 32.06
CA LYS A 172 -15.39 7.29 31.74
C LYS A 172 -16.19 6.93 30.49
N GLY A 173 -15.53 6.29 29.52
CA GLY A 173 -16.11 5.88 28.24
C GLY A 173 -15.85 6.84 27.08
N ASP A 174 -15.37 8.06 27.35
CA ASP A 174 -14.95 8.99 26.30
C ASP A 174 -13.63 8.52 25.66
N VAL A 175 -13.54 8.65 24.34
CA VAL A 175 -12.29 8.43 23.61
C VAL A 175 -11.53 9.74 23.55
N ASP A 176 -10.49 9.86 24.36
CA ASP A 176 -9.59 10.99 24.29
C ASP A 176 -8.45 10.70 23.30
N HIS A 177 -8.53 11.31 22.12
CA HIS A 177 -7.50 11.18 21.07
C HIS A 177 -6.17 11.85 21.43
N SER A 178 -6.09 12.57 22.56
CA SER A 178 -4.92 13.36 22.96
C SER A 178 -4.05 12.71 24.04
N VAL A 179 -4.43 11.58 24.64
CA VAL A 179 -3.83 11.15 25.93
C VAL A 179 -2.70 10.11 25.84
N ASP A 180 -2.58 9.34 24.76
CA ASP A 180 -1.60 8.24 24.71
C ASP A 180 -0.13 8.70 24.58
N SER A 181 0.13 9.95 24.23
CA SER A 181 1.48 10.50 24.06
C SER A 181 1.79 11.74 24.92
N VAL A 182 0.78 12.37 25.51
CA VAL A 182 0.93 13.71 26.12
C VAL A 182 1.35 13.64 27.59
N ILE A 183 0.93 12.64 28.37
CA ILE A 183 1.28 12.58 29.81
C ILE A 183 2.76 12.27 30.03
N MET A 184 3.34 11.44 29.16
CA MET A 184 4.66 10.87 29.38
C MET A 184 5.77 11.70 28.75
N LEU A 185 5.64 12.04 27.46
CA LEU A 185 6.70 12.72 26.70
C LEU A 185 6.80 14.22 27.03
N GLU A 186 5.69 14.93 27.24
CA GLU A 186 5.74 16.37 27.57
C GLU A 186 6.25 16.64 28.98
N HIS A 187 6.12 15.69 29.90
CA HIS A 187 6.68 15.81 31.25
C HIS A 187 8.20 15.59 31.27
N LEU A 188 8.71 14.70 30.42
CA LEU A 188 10.15 14.44 30.26
C LEU A 188 10.88 15.63 29.60
N LYS A 189 10.22 16.33 28.67
CA LYS A 189 10.74 17.54 28.00
C LYS A 189 10.97 18.74 28.93
N ARG A 190 10.41 18.75 30.14
CA ARG A 190 10.26 19.99 30.94
C ARG A 190 11.39 20.30 31.92
N VAL A 191 12.47 19.51 31.99
CA VAL A 191 13.62 19.82 32.87
C VAL A 191 14.65 20.77 32.22
N ARG A 192 14.50 21.13 30.93
CA ARG A 192 15.33 22.19 30.31
C ARG A 192 14.49 23.26 29.62
N LYS A 193 14.24 24.37 30.33
CA LYS A 193 14.36 25.68 29.68
C LYS A 193 15.85 26.04 29.70
N PRO A 194 16.56 26.13 28.57
CA PRO A 194 17.73 26.98 28.52
C PRO A 194 17.26 28.39 28.85
N GLN A 195 17.83 29.02 29.88
CA GLN A 195 17.57 30.44 30.13
C GLN A 195 17.93 31.22 28.84
N GLY A 196 16.91 31.72 28.14
CA GLY A 196 17.08 32.65 27.01
C GLY A 196 16.60 32.20 25.63
N ALA A 197 16.03 31.00 25.43
CA ALA A 197 15.44 30.61 24.14
C ALA A 197 13.93 30.90 24.08
N THR A 198 13.49 31.68 23.10
CA THR A 198 12.07 31.96 22.82
C THR A 198 11.45 30.78 22.07
N PRO A 199 10.33 30.18 22.53
CA PRO A 199 9.63 29.13 21.78
C PRO A 199 9.17 29.64 20.41
N PRO A 200 9.11 28.78 19.37
CA PRO A 200 8.51 29.14 18.10
C PRO A 200 7.05 29.56 18.32
N GLU A 201 6.62 30.66 17.67
CA GLU A 201 5.22 31.13 17.74
C GLU A 201 4.27 30.06 17.17
N VAL A 202 3.60 29.33 18.06
CA VAL A 202 2.51 28.44 17.72
C VAL A 202 1.21 29.24 17.80
N LYS A 203 0.43 29.26 16.71
CA LYS A 203 -0.91 29.86 16.74
C LYS A 203 -1.80 29.00 17.63
N ILE A 204 -2.13 29.52 18.79
CA ILE A 204 -3.10 28.95 19.72
C ILE A 204 -4.47 29.57 19.48
N ASN A 205 -5.51 28.76 19.53
CA ASN A 205 -6.86 29.23 19.72
C ASN A 205 -7.08 29.47 21.23
N GLU A 206 -7.01 30.72 21.68
CA GLU A 206 -7.12 31.08 23.11
C GLU A 206 -8.45 30.66 23.79
N LYS A 207 -9.45 30.20 23.02
CA LYS A 207 -10.72 29.66 23.55
C LYS A 207 -10.74 28.12 23.68
N ILE A 208 -9.85 27.39 22.99
CA ILE A 208 -9.89 25.91 22.89
C ILE A 208 -8.54 25.29 23.27
N ASP A 209 -7.45 25.90 22.83
CA ASP A 209 -6.10 25.41 23.06
C ASP A 209 -5.57 25.96 24.37
N SER A 210 -5.07 25.07 25.22
CA SER A 210 -4.33 25.47 26.40
C SER A 210 -3.02 24.72 26.49
N PHE A 211 -2.00 25.39 27.03
CA PHE A 211 -0.72 24.76 27.22
C PHE A 211 -0.78 23.84 28.44
N TRP A 212 -0.40 22.58 28.23
CA TRP A 212 -0.27 21.55 29.28
C TRP A 212 0.33 22.09 30.57
N HIS A 213 1.43 22.85 30.46
CA HIS A 213 2.13 23.37 31.62
C HIS A 213 1.34 24.35 32.47
N ILE A 214 0.50 25.18 31.83
CA ILE A 214 -0.35 26.17 32.47
C ILE A 214 -1.47 25.45 33.21
N GLU A 215 -2.15 24.52 32.54
CA GLU A 215 -3.22 23.69 33.13
C GLU A 215 -2.71 22.89 34.34
N MET A 216 -1.51 22.33 34.23
CA MET A 216 -0.85 21.64 35.34
C MET A 216 -0.51 22.62 36.47
N GLU A 217 0.08 23.78 36.23
CA GLU A 217 0.39 24.75 37.31
C GLU A 217 -0.87 25.25 38.03
N GLU A 218 -1.95 25.54 37.29
CA GLU A 218 -3.25 25.92 37.87
C GLU A 218 -3.84 24.79 38.72
N ALA A 219 -3.78 23.53 38.26
CA ALA A 219 -4.20 22.38 39.06
C ALA A 219 -3.40 22.26 40.37
N SER A 220 -2.09 22.53 40.36
CA SER A 220 -1.24 22.51 41.57
C SER A 220 -1.54 23.61 42.58
N SER A 221 -2.13 24.73 42.15
CA SER A 221 -2.48 25.87 43.03
C SER A 221 -3.77 25.65 43.83
N LYS A 222 -4.61 24.72 43.36
CA LYS A 222 -5.83 24.29 44.06
C LYS A 222 -5.43 23.17 45.03
N ASN A 223 -5.90 23.25 46.27
CA ASN A 223 -5.62 22.24 47.32
C ASN A 223 -6.40 20.95 46.97
N LEU A 224 -5.96 20.25 45.93
CA LEU A 224 -6.64 19.10 45.35
C LEU A 224 -6.58 17.94 46.34
N GLN A 225 -7.72 17.61 46.97
CA GLN A 225 -7.84 16.35 47.68
C GLN A 225 -7.59 15.21 46.71
N ALA A 226 -6.81 14.20 47.13
CA ALA A 226 -6.53 13.00 46.34
C ALA A 226 -7.83 12.47 45.72
N SER A 227 -7.90 12.48 44.39
CA SER A 227 -9.13 12.15 43.70
C SER A 227 -9.56 10.72 44.02
N LYS A 228 -10.85 10.52 44.30
CA LYS A 228 -11.40 9.17 44.46
C LYS A 228 -11.18 8.39 43.16
N ILE A 229 -10.48 7.25 43.24
CA ILE A 229 -10.26 6.33 42.10
C ILE A 229 -11.61 5.96 41.49
N GLU A 230 -11.68 6.02 40.17
CA GLU A 230 -12.82 5.48 39.43
C GLU A 230 -12.52 4.02 39.04
N TRP A 231 -13.40 3.11 39.47
CA TRP A 231 -13.27 1.69 39.22
C TRP A 231 -13.88 1.31 37.87
N ASN A 232 -13.07 0.71 37.00
CA ASN A 232 -13.46 0.18 35.69
C ASN A 232 -14.05 -1.22 35.85
N ASP A 233 -15.11 -1.50 35.11
CA ASP A 233 -15.61 -2.87 34.93
C ASP A 233 -14.62 -3.66 34.07
N SER A 234 -14.60 -4.98 34.27
CA SER A 234 -13.59 -5.87 33.70
C SER A 234 -13.43 -5.75 32.17
N GLU A 235 -14.54 -5.56 31.47
CA GLU A 235 -14.62 -5.45 30.00
C GLU A 235 -14.77 -4.01 29.51
N ASP A 236 -14.54 -3.00 30.37
CA ASP A 236 -14.41 -1.63 29.89
C ASP A 236 -13.21 -1.53 28.94
N PRO A 237 -13.35 -0.84 27.79
CA PRO A 237 -12.25 -0.52 26.90
C PRO A 237 -11.11 0.17 27.65
N LEU A 238 -9.90 -0.35 27.50
CA LEU A 238 -8.69 0.23 28.08
C LEU A 238 -8.01 1.18 27.08
N PHE A 239 -7.80 0.73 25.85
CA PHE A 239 -7.23 1.54 24.76
C PHE A 239 -7.70 1.02 23.39
N ILE A 240 -7.53 1.88 22.37
CA ILE A 240 -7.76 1.56 20.97
C ILE A 240 -6.43 1.73 20.22
N LEU A 241 -5.88 0.66 19.66
CA LEU A 241 -4.62 0.72 18.92
C LEU A 241 -4.83 0.46 17.42
N TYR A 242 -4.49 1.45 16.60
CA TYR A 242 -4.66 1.37 15.15
C TYR A 242 -3.53 0.59 14.48
N THR A 243 -3.87 -0.45 13.72
CA THR A 243 -2.91 -1.23 12.91
C THR A 243 -3.12 -0.98 11.41
N SER A 244 -2.04 -0.86 10.65
CA SER A 244 -2.05 -0.81 9.19
C SER A 244 -2.32 -2.20 8.61
N GLY A 245 -3.59 -2.62 8.63
CA GLY A 245 -3.98 -3.90 8.03
C GLY A 245 -3.67 -3.94 6.53
N SER A 246 -3.35 -5.12 5.97
CA SER A 246 -2.99 -5.33 4.57
C SER A 246 -4.01 -4.84 3.53
N THR A 247 -5.23 -4.42 3.94
CA THR A 247 -6.42 -4.21 3.09
C THR A 247 -7.09 -2.83 3.02
N GLY A 248 -6.77 -1.80 3.80
CA GLY A 248 -7.51 -0.52 3.63
C GLY A 248 -7.26 0.58 4.64
N THR A 249 -8.28 0.69 5.44
CA THR A 249 -8.36 1.60 6.56
C THR A 249 -7.68 0.97 7.78
N PRO A 250 -6.95 1.76 8.59
CA PRO A 250 -6.38 1.29 9.84
C PRO A 250 -7.43 0.64 10.75
N LYS A 251 -7.11 -0.50 11.37
CA LYS A 251 -8.02 -1.23 12.29
C LYS A 251 -7.75 -0.77 13.71
N GLY A 252 -8.69 -0.04 14.32
CA GLY A 252 -8.59 0.37 15.73
C GLY A 252 -8.95 -0.80 16.65
N LEU A 253 -7.97 -1.61 17.05
CA LEU A 253 -8.21 -2.78 17.91
C LEU A 253 -8.49 -2.34 19.34
N VAL A 254 -9.58 -2.86 19.91
CA VAL A 254 -10.01 -2.56 21.28
C VAL A 254 -9.52 -3.66 22.21
N HIS A 255 -8.70 -3.28 23.18
CA HIS A 255 -8.31 -4.13 24.31
C HIS A 255 -9.08 -3.72 25.56
N THR A 256 -9.49 -4.69 26.38
CA THR A 256 -10.26 -4.45 27.61
C THR A 256 -9.41 -4.65 28.87
N THR A 257 -9.83 -4.02 29.95
CA THR A 257 -8.99 -3.73 31.12
C THR A 257 -8.43 -4.99 31.82
N THR A 258 -9.28 -5.86 32.34
CA THR A 258 -8.80 -6.98 33.20
C THR A 258 -8.03 -8.03 32.42
N GLY A 259 -8.54 -8.41 31.24
CA GLY A 259 -7.93 -9.45 30.42
C GLY A 259 -6.53 -9.07 29.94
N TYR A 260 -6.40 -7.85 29.39
CA TYR A 260 -5.11 -7.31 28.95
C TYR A 260 -4.13 -7.16 30.13
N MET A 261 -4.59 -6.56 31.25
CA MET A 261 -3.76 -6.36 32.45
C MET A 261 -3.22 -7.68 33.01
N THR A 262 -4.07 -8.70 33.14
CA THR A 262 -3.69 -10.01 33.68
C THR A 262 -2.68 -10.71 32.78
N TYR A 263 -2.88 -10.65 31.46
CA TYR A 263 -1.99 -11.28 30.48
C TYR A 263 -0.63 -10.57 30.39
N ALA A 264 -0.61 -9.23 30.35
CA ALA A 264 0.62 -8.44 30.31
C ALA A 264 1.47 -8.59 31.57
N TYR A 265 0.83 -8.66 32.75
CA TYR A 265 1.51 -8.93 34.02
C TYR A 265 2.26 -10.27 33.97
N GLU A 266 1.57 -11.35 33.59
CA GLU A 266 2.14 -12.69 33.56
C GLU A 266 3.21 -12.84 32.47
N ALA A 267 3.00 -12.25 31.29
CA ALA A 267 3.96 -12.28 30.19
C ALA A 267 5.30 -11.66 30.59
N VAL A 268 5.30 -10.44 31.13
CA VAL A 268 6.53 -9.77 31.57
C VAL A 268 7.19 -10.55 32.71
N LYS A 269 6.41 -11.01 33.69
CA LYS A 269 6.91 -11.76 34.85
C LYS A 269 7.64 -13.03 34.44
N THR A 270 7.05 -13.83 33.55
CA THR A 270 7.50 -15.21 33.29
C THR A 270 8.46 -15.33 32.12
N ILE A 271 8.29 -14.55 31.06
CA ILE A 271 9.15 -14.58 29.86
C ILE A 271 10.50 -13.91 30.16
N PHE A 272 10.50 -12.84 30.97
CA PHE A 272 11.71 -12.12 31.34
C PHE A 272 12.18 -12.40 32.77
N ASP A 273 11.56 -13.36 33.46
CA ASP A 273 11.90 -13.77 34.84
C ASP A 273 12.21 -12.55 35.74
N THR A 274 11.28 -11.61 35.78
CA THR A 274 11.56 -10.27 36.31
C THR A 274 11.59 -10.26 37.83
N LYS A 275 12.61 -9.59 38.39
CA LYS A 275 12.80 -9.37 39.83
C LYS A 275 12.63 -7.90 40.16
N SER A 276 12.38 -7.60 41.43
CA SER A 276 12.08 -6.25 41.89
C SER A 276 13.23 -5.24 41.72
N ASP A 277 14.46 -5.67 41.45
CA ASP A 277 15.61 -4.80 41.19
C ASP A 277 16.01 -4.74 39.71
N ASP A 278 15.28 -5.46 38.84
CA ASP A 278 15.58 -5.46 37.41
C ASP A 278 15.21 -4.10 36.77
N VAL A 279 16.12 -3.65 35.90
CA VAL A 279 15.91 -2.56 34.94
C VAL A 279 15.60 -3.19 33.59
N PHE A 280 14.41 -2.90 33.08
CA PHE A 280 13.85 -3.44 31.85
C PHE A 280 13.94 -2.40 30.73
N TRP A 281 14.60 -2.75 29.63
CA TRP A 281 14.68 -1.87 28.48
C TRP A 281 14.05 -2.54 27.27
N CYS A 282 12.89 -2.03 26.86
CA CYS A 282 12.27 -2.37 25.60
C CYS A 282 12.50 -1.22 24.62
N THR A 283 13.13 -1.50 23.48
CA THR A 283 13.52 -0.47 22.50
C THR A 283 12.39 -0.09 21.55
N ALA A 284 11.17 -0.56 21.80
CA ALA A 284 10.02 -0.31 20.92
C ALA A 284 9.34 1.03 21.24
N ASP A 285 8.86 1.70 20.20
CA ASP A 285 8.07 2.92 20.34
C ASP A 285 6.67 2.63 20.95
N ILE A 286 6.17 3.57 21.76
CA ILE A 286 4.90 3.44 22.47
C ILE A 286 3.68 3.43 21.54
N GLY A 287 3.82 3.91 20.29
CA GLY A 287 2.79 3.82 19.25
C GLY A 287 2.54 2.40 18.72
N TRP A 288 3.33 1.40 19.16
CA TRP A 288 3.13 -0.01 18.84
C TRP A 288 2.69 -0.82 20.06
N ILE A 289 2.12 -2.02 19.81
CA ILE A 289 1.68 -2.92 20.88
C ILE A 289 2.82 -3.32 21.81
N THR A 290 4.04 -3.48 21.27
CA THR A 290 5.23 -3.80 22.07
C THR A 290 5.54 -2.71 23.09
N GLY A 291 5.36 -1.43 22.74
CA GLY A 291 5.48 -0.33 23.68
C GLY A 291 4.39 -0.35 24.75
N HIS A 292 3.13 -0.59 24.37
CA HIS A 292 2.04 -0.72 25.34
C HIS A 292 2.30 -1.85 26.36
N THR A 293 2.63 -3.06 25.89
CA THR A 293 2.79 -4.23 26.75
C THR A 293 4.11 -4.24 27.52
N PHE A 294 5.23 -3.86 26.88
CA PHE A 294 6.58 -4.07 27.40
C PHE A 294 7.37 -2.79 27.72
N VAL A 295 6.86 -1.59 27.39
CA VAL A 295 7.42 -0.31 27.90
C VAL A 295 6.57 0.20 29.05
N VAL A 296 5.24 0.19 28.89
CA VAL A 296 4.30 0.84 29.83
C VAL A 296 3.67 -0.15 30.81
N TYR A 297 2.69 -0.95 30.37
CA TYR A 297 1.80 -1.65 31.30
C TYR A 297 2.49 -2.81 32.01
N GLY A 298 3.09 -3.76 31.29
CA GLY A 298 3.66 -4.97 31.88
C GLY A 298 4.79 -4.71 32.90
N PRO A 299 5.78 -3.85 32.62
CA PRO A 299 6.83 -3.50 33.57
C PRO A 299 6.29 -2.78 34.81
N LEU A 300 5.40 -1.80 34.65
CA LEU A 300 4.79 -1.11 35.79
C LEU A 300 3.89 -2.05 36.61
N LEU A 301 3.12 -2.94 35.98
CA LEU A 301 2.37 -3.98 36.67
C LEU A 301 3.27 -4.94 37.46
N ASN A 302 4.55 -5.08 37.11
CA ASN A 302 5.52 -5.86 37.87
C ASN A 302 6.37 -5.01 38.84
N GLY A 303 6.12 -3.70 38.93
CA GLY A 303 6.86 -2.79 39.79
C GLY A 303 8.32 -2.59 39.37
N LEU A 304 8.64 -2.77 38.08
CA LEU A 304 10.00 -2.68 37.54
C LEU A 304 10.44 -1.24 37.28
N THR A 305 11.73 -1.04 37.09
CA THR A 305 12.25 0.20 36.47
C THR A 305 12.31 -0.06 34.97
N THR A 306 11.72 0.81 34.16
CA THR A 306 11.68 0.65 32.70
C THR A 306 12.33 1.86 32.01
N MET A 307 12.98 1.63 30.87
CA MET A 307 13.74 2.66 30.15
C MET A 307 13.04 3.08 28.85
N ILE A 308 13.01 4.38 28.57
CA ILE A 308 12.51 5.00 27.33
C ILE A 308 13.65 5.77 26.66
N LEU A 309 13.82 5.56 25.35
CA LEU A 309 14.77 6.29 24.51
C LEU A 309 13.99 7.14 23.49
N GLU A 310 14.26 8.45 23.42
CA GLU A 310 13.65 9.38 22.44
C GLU A 310 14.31 9.28 21.06
N GLY A 311 15.59 8.91 21.02
CA GLY A 311 16.41 8.80 19.82
C GLY A 311 16.54 7.40 19.22
N LEU A 312 17.39 7.29 18.18
CA LEU A 312 17.82 5.99 17.66
C LEU A 312 18.87 5.36 18.62
N PRO A 313 18.98 4.01 18.70
CA PRO A 313 19.83 3.31 19.67
C PRO A 313 21.35 3.39 19.40
N ASN A 314 21.83 4.44 18.73
CA ASN A 314 23.21 4.63 18.29
C ASN A 314 24.04 5.58 19.19
N TYR A 315 23.48 6.05 20.30
CA TYR A 315 24.16 6.93 21.25
C TYR A 315 24.33 6.26 22.63
N PRO A 316 25.52 6.32 23.26
CA PRO A 316 25.77 5.64 24.52
C PRO A 316 25.62 6.57 25.72
N ASP A 317 24.79 6.21 26.70
CA ASP A 317 25.18 6.43 28.09
C ASP A 317 24.59 5.42 29.12
N GLY A 318 25.42 5.13 30.14
CA GLY A 318 25.05 5.19 31.57
C GLY A 318 24.23 4.09 32.25
N SER A 319 23.17 3.54 31.66
CA SER A 319 22.14 2.86 32.45
C SER A 319 22.36 1.34 32.62
N ARG A 320 22.20 0.82 33.86
CA ARG A 320 22.41 -0.60 34.24
C ARG A 320 21.23 -1.48 33.81
N VAL A 321 21.09 -1.71 32.51
CA VAL A 321 20.03 -2.58 31.96
C VAL A 321 20.27 -4.04 32.36
N THR A 322 19.22 -4.73 32.82
CA THR A 322 19.27 -6.15 33.21
C THR A 322 18.48 -7.06 32.28
N LYS A 323 17.47 -6.52 31.60
CA LYS A 323 16.65 -7.20 30.59
C LYS A 323 16.57 -6.30 29.37
N LEU A 324 17.00 -6.80 28.23
CA LEU A 324 16.89 -6.10 26.95
C LEU A 324 15.80 -6.77 26.12
N TYR A 325 14.92 -5.99 25.50
CA TYR A 325 13.93 -6.48 24.55
C TYR A 325 13.94 -5.61 23.30
N THR A 326 14.24 -6.21 22.15
CA THR A 326 14.46 -5.46 20.92
C THR A 326 13.97 -6.21 19.68
N ALA A 327 13.99 -5.56 18.52
CA ALA A 327 13.67 -6.24 17.26
C ALA A 327 14.92 -6.97 16.72
N PRO A 328 14.78 -8.13 16.05
CA PRO A 328 15.88 -8.86 15.37
C PRO A 328 16.74 -8.03 14.43
N THR A 329 16.31 -6.81 14.15
CA THR A 329 17.03 -5.92 13.25
C THR A 329 17.89 -4.95 13.91
N ALA A 330 17.44 -4.35 15.00
CA ALA A 330 18.33 -3.50 15.75
C ALA A 330 19.60 -4.33 16.02
N VAL A 331 19.41 -5.62 16.34
CA VAL A 331 20.45 -6.64 16.39
C VAL A 331 21.26 -6.75 15.09
N ARG A 332 20.63 -7.05 13.94
CA ARG A 332 21.33 -7.17 12.65
C ARG A 332 22.04 -5.90 12.19
N SER A 333 21.55 -4.71 12.52
CA SER A 333 22.18 -3.43 12.24
C SER A 333 23.40 -3.21 13.12
N LEU A 334 23.31 -3.60 14.39
CA LEU A 334 24.43 -3.52 15.34
C LEU A 334 25.52 -4.55 15.02
N MET A 335 25.15 -5.74 14.51
CA MET A 335 26.09 -6.75 14.00
C MET A 335 26.95 -6.25 12.83
N ALA A 336 26.47 -5.23 12.09
CA ALA A 336 27.23 -4.63 10.99
C ALA A 336 28.32 -3.64 11.48
N CYS A 337 28.28 -3.26 12.76
CA CYS A 337 29.33 -2.45 13.39
C CYS A 337 30.44 -3.35 13.98
N PRO A 338 31.66 -2.82 14.20
CA PRO A 338 32.73 -3.57 14.85
C PRO A 338 32.34 -4.07 16.24
N ASP A 339 32.72 -5.31 16.59
CA ASP A 339 32.41 -5.92 17.89
C ASP A 339 32.94 -5.06 19.05
N GLU A 340 34.01 -4.29 18.86
CA GLU A 340 34.56 -3.33 19.84
C GLU A 340 33.54 -2.26 20.25
N MET A 341 32.58 -1.90 19.39
CA MET A 341 31.49 -0.98 19.75
C MET A 341 30.57 -1.58 20.81
N VAL A 342 30.45 -2.90 20.85
CA VAL A 342 29.79 -3.63 21.92
C VAL A 342 30.77 -3.81 23.07
N THR A 343 31.89 -4.51 22.85
CA THR A 343 32.81 -5.00 23.89
C THR A 343 33.49 -3.91 24.72
N LYS A 344 33.60 -2.67 24.21
CA LYS A 344 34.12 -1.51 24.98
C LYS A 344 33.23 -1.08 26.15
N HIS A 345 31.96 -1.48 26.16
CA HIS A 345 31.04 -1.23 27.27
C HIS A 345 30.98 -2.45 28.21
N SER A 346 30.58 -2.28 29.47
CA SER A 346 30.25 -3.43 30.33
C SER A 346 28.81 -3.87 30.07
N ARG A 347 28.58 -5.18 30.01
CA ARG A 347 27.24 -5.81 29.85
C ARG A 347 26.93 -6.79 30.98
N ASP A 348 27.73 -6.78 32.06
CA ASP A 348 27.65 -7.76 33.15
C ASP A 348 26.29 -7.78 33.89
N SER A 349 25.54 -6.68 33.80
CA SER A 349 24.20 -6.55 34.36
C SER A 349 23.13 -7.32 33.58
N LEU A 350 23.36 -7.59 32.30
CA LEU A 350 22.39 -8.20 31.41
C LEU A 350 22.21 -9.68 31.78
N LYS A 351 20.95 -10.12 31.87
CA LYS A 351 20.58 -11.50 32.25
C LYS A 351 19.76 -12.20 31.18
N ILE A 352 18.88 -11.46 30.51
CA ILE A 352 17.95 -11.99 29.50
C ILE A 352 17.87 -10.98 28.36
N ILE A 353 17.89 -11.52 27.14
CA ILE A 353 17.73 -10.75 25.92
C ILE A 353 16.53 -11.32 25.18
N GLY A 354 15.51 -10.51 24.95
CA GLY A 354 14.36 -10.87 24.15
C GLY A 354 14.43 -10.28 22.75
N VAL A 355 13.83 -11.00 21.81
CA VAL A 355 13.61 -10.53 20.44
C VAL A 355 12.16 -10.74 20.00
N ALA A 356 11.63 -9.80 19.20
CA ALA A 356 10.25 -9.85 18.72
C ALA A 356 9.99 -9.10 17.41
N GLY A 357 8.87 -9.44 16.77
CA GLY A 357 8.31 -8.75 15.61
C GLY A 357 8.69 -9.36 14.27
N GLU A 358 9.71 -10.23 14.22
CA GLU A 358 10.25 -10.82 13.00
C GLU A 358 10.94 -12.16 13.27
N PRO A 359 11.08 -13.07 12.27
CA PRO A 359 11.89 -14.28 12.45
C PRO A 359 13.36 -13.95 12.76
N THR A 360 13.90 -14.56 13.82
CA THR A 360 15.32 -14.42 14.20
C THR A 360 16.16 -15.49 13.50
N ASN A 361 17.14 -15.10 12.70
CA ASN A 361 18.04 -16.08 12.09
C ASN A 361 19.02 -16.67 13.14
N PRO A 362 19.50 -17.92 12.98
CA PRO A 362 20.40 -18.58 13.93
C PRO A 362 21.71 -17.82 14.21
N GLY A 363 22.23 -17.09 13.21
CA GLY A 363 23.46 -16.29 13.34
C GLY A 363 23.31 -15.10 14.28
N ALA A 364 22.23 -14.32 14.12
CA ALA A 364 21.87 -13.21 14.99
C ALA A 364 21.55 -13.69 16.41
N TRP A 365 20.87 -14.84 16.52
CA TRP A 365 20.63 -15.48 17.81
C TRP A 365 21.95 -15.83 18.53
N ARG A 366 22.89 -16.47 17.82
CA ARG A 366 24.21 -16.83 18.38
C ARG A 366 25.06 -15.60 18.70
N TRP A 367 24.99 -14.53 17.90
CA TRP A 367 25.70 -13.28 18.18
C TRP A 367 25.18 -12.61 19.46
N LEU A 368 23.86 -12.58 19.66
CA LEU A 368 23.27 -12.13 20.92
C LEU A 368 23.69 -13.00 22.09
N HIS A 369 23.65 -14.33 21.94
CA HIS A 369 24.03 -15.24 23.02
C HIS A 369 25.50 -15.09 23.39
N ARG A 370 26.41 -15.14 22.41
CA ARG A 370 27.86 -15.18 22.63
C ARG A 370 28.48 -13.83 22.91
N LEU A 371 28.18 -12.79 22.10
CA LEU A 371 28.88 -11.51 22.20
C LEU A 371 28.16 -10.54 23.15
N VAL A 372 26.87 -10.30 22.92
CA VAL A 372 26.09 -9.35 23.74
C VAL A 372 25.82 -9.94 25.13
N GLY A 373 25.42 -11.21 25.16
CA GLY A 373 25.05 -11.93 26.36
C GLY A 373 26.20 -12.68 27.04
N GLU A 374 27.40 -12.70 26.45
CA GLU A 374 28.61 -13.36 26.96
C GLU A 374 28.40 -14.84 27.37
N GLU A 375 27.49 -15.55 26.69
CA GLU A 375 27.03 -16.91 27.00
C GLU A 375 26.43 -17.07 28.42
N LYS A 376 26.15 -15.94 29.08
CA LYS A 376 25.57 -15.86 30.42
C LYS A 376 24.08 -15.51 30.37
N CYS A 377 23.61 -14.95 29.26
CA CYS A 377 22.21 -14.56 29.07
C CYS A 377 21.38 -15.64 28.38
N ALA A 378 20.13 -15.80 28.82
CA ALA A 378 19.14 -16.52 28.01
C ALA A 378 18.60 -15.62 26.90
N ILE A 379 18.37 -16.19 25.72
CA ILE A 379 17.73 -15.52 24.59
C ILE A 379 16.28 -15.98 24.51
N VAL A 380 15.33 -15.05 24.49
CA VAL A 380 13.90 -15.36 24.38
C VAL A 380 13.31 -14.83 23.06
N ASP A 381 13.01 -15.74 22.14
CA ASP A 381 12.37 -15.39 20.86
C ASP A 381 10.85 -15.46 21.01
N THR A 382 10.18 -14.32 20.86
CA THR A 382 8.75 -14.18 21.15
C THR A 382 7.96 -13.89 19.88
N TYR A 383 7.02 -14.78 19.55
CA TYR A 383 6.07 -14.60 18.45
C TYR A 383 4.70 -14.18 18.96
N TRP A 384 4.16 -13.10 18.39
CA TRP A 384 2.85 -12.52 18.71
C TRP A 384 2.47 -11.36 17.77
N GLN A 385 1.25 -10.82 17.94
CA GLN A 385 0.65 -9.79 17.09
C GLN A 385 -0.05 -8.71 17.93
N THR A 386 -0.42 -7.58 17.33
CA THR A 386 -1.17 -6.52 18.02
C THR A 386 -2.53 -6.99 18.54
N GLU A 387 -3.16 -7.87 17.78
CA GLU A 387 -4.41 -8.54 18.08
C GLU A 387 -4.34 -9.47 19.29
N THR A 388 -3.16 -10.04 19.56
CA THR A 388 -3.00 -11.02 20.63
C THR A 388 -2.74 -10.37 21.98
N GLY A 389 -2.35 -9.08 22.00
CA GLY A 389 -2.07 -8.28 23.18
C GLY A 389 -0.78 -8.65 23.94
N GLY A 390 -0.24 -9.86 23.72
CA GLY A 390 1.01 -10.34 24.28
C GLY A 390 1.55 -11.60 23.56
N PRO A 391 2.72 -12.11 23.98
CA PRO A 391 3.40 -13.29 23.43
C PRO A 391 2.50 -14.54 23.33
N MET A 392 2.61 -15.28 22.23
CA MET A 392 1.85 -16.50 21.95
C MET A 392 2.73 -17.75 21.93
N LEU A 393 3.92 -17.65 21.32
CA LEU A 393 4.96 -18.68 21.34
C LEU A 393 6.25 -18.06 21.87
N THR A 394 6.89 -18.68 22.85
CA THR A 394 8.11 -18.17 23.47
C THR A 394 8.81 -19.24 24.31
N PRO A 395 10.16 -19.24 24.39
CA PRO A 395 10.87 -20.00 25.41
C PRO A 395 10.74 -19.33 26.77
N PHE A 396 10.96 -20.13 27.82
CA PHE A 396 11.09 -19.64 29.18
C PHE A 396 12.55 -19.72 29.63
N PRO A 397 13.14 -18.60 30.09
CA PRO A 397 14.60 -18.40 30.17
C PRO A 397 15.31 -19.34 31.16
N GLY A 398 14.59 -19.92 32.12
CA GLY A 398 15.11 -20.89 33.08
C GLY A 398 14.74 -22.34 32.79
N ALA A 399 13.93 -22.61 31.75
CA ALA A 399 13.25 -23.90 31.57
C ALA A 399 13.40 -24.50 30.18
N THR A 400 13.23 -23.69 29.14
CA THR A 400 13.19 -24.16 27.75
C THR A 400 14.60 -24.23 27.18
N PRO A 401 15.10 -25.42 26.80
CA PRO A 401 16.24 -25.52 25.90
C PRO A 401 15.87 -24.85 24.58
N THR A 402 16.60 -23.83 24.16
CA THR A 402 16.29 -23.06 22.96
C THR A 402 17.01 -23.63 21.74
N LYS A 403 16.28 -23.73 20.63
CA LYS A 403 16.85 -23.95 19.30
C LYS A 403 16.94 -22.59 18.60
N PRO A 404 18.11 -22.15 18.11
CA PRO A 404 18.25 -20.86 17.47
C PRO A 404 17.25 -20.66 16.31
N GLY A 405 16.40 -19.63 16.41
CA GLY A 405 15.36 -19.31 15.42
C GLY A 405 14.00 -19.98 15.64
N SER A 406 13.85 -20.79 16.68
CA SER A 406 12.54 -21.34 17.09
C SER A 406 11.90 -20.46 18.16
N ALA A 407 10.59 -20.20 18.04
CA ALA A 407 9.79 -19.61 19.12
C ALA A 407 9.45 -20.64 20.21
N THR A 408 9.78 -21.92 19.98
CA THR A 408 9.69 -23.05 20.91
C THR A 408 8.25 -23.39 21.33
N ASN A 409 7.84 -23.03 22.54
CA ASN A 409 6.65 -23.53 23.20
C ASN A 409 5.52 -22.49 23.21
N PRO A 410 4.24 -22.92 23.29
CA PRO A 410 3.13 -22.00 23.52
C PRO A 410 3.16 -21.36 24.91
N PHE A 411 2.72 -20.11 24.98
CA PHE A 411 2.48 -19.41 26.23
C PHE A 411 1.23 -19.97 26.93
N PHE A 412 1.04 -19.64 28.21
CA PHE A 412 -0.08 -20.16 29.00
C PHE A 412 -1.44 -19.79 28.37
N GLY A 413 -2.38 -20.74 28.38
CA GLY A 413 -3.72 -20.58 27.80
C GLY A 413 -3.78 -20.49 26.27
N VAL A 414 -2.64 -20.60 25.58
CA VAL A 414 -2.56 -20.54 24.10
C VAL A 414 -2.57 -21.95 23.52
N ASP A 415 -3.42 -22.19 22.52
CA ASP A 415 -3.60 -23.50 21.88
C ASP A 415 -3.26 -23.44 20.38
N PRO A 416 -1.96 -23.52 20.01
CA PRO A 416 -1.53 -23.41 18.61
C PRO A 416 -1.82 -24.68 17.81
N VAL A 417 -2.54 -24.53 16.71
CA VAL A 417 -2.82 -25.60 15.74
C VAL A 417 -2.29 -25.21 14.36
N LEU A 418 -1.86 -26.22 13.60
CA LEU A 418 -1.51 -26.07 12.19
C LEU A 418 -2.65 -26.66 11.36
N VAL A 419 -3.11 -25.92 10.37
CA VAL A 419 -4.13 -26.37 9.41
C VAL A 419 -3.63 -26.30 7.98
N ASP A 420 -4.16 -27.14 7.12
CA ASP A 420 -3.97 -26.99 5.67
C ASP A 420 -4.85 -25.86 5.09
N ASP A 421 -4.81 -25.68 3.77
CA ASP A 421 -5.58 -24.63 3.08
C ASP A 421 -7.10 -24.84 3.17
N LYS A 422 -7.56 -26.05 3.50
CA LYS A 422 -8.98 -26.39 3.68
C LYS A 422 -9.42 -26.21 5.13
N GLY A 423 -8.49 -25.99 6.05
CA GLY A 423 -8.75 -25.89 7.49
C GLY A 423 -8.68 -27.22 8.23
N ASP A 424 -8.18 -28.29 7.59
CA ASP A 424 -8.03 -29.60 8.22
C ASP A 424 -6.80 -29.60 9.15
N LEU A 425 -6.97 -30.12 10.37
CA LEU A 425 -5.92 -30.12 11.40
C LEU A 425 -4.76 -31.06 11.06
N LEU A 426 -3.54 -30.52 11.11
CA LEU A 426 -2.30 -31.24 10.88
C LEU A 426 -1.67 -31.72 12.19
N ARG A 427 -1.32 -33.02 12.25
CA ARG A 427 -0.82 -33.70 13.46
C ARG A 427 0.62 -34.15 13.29
N GLY A 428 1.32 -34.32 14.41
CA GLY A 428 2.73 -34.73 14.43
C GLY A 428 3.67 -33.63 13.93
N GLU A 429 4.85 -34.05 13.48
CA GLU A 429 5.79 -33.19 12.76
C GLU A 429 5.19 -32.80 11.41
N THR A 430 5.01 -31.50 11.20
CA THR A 430 4.26 -30.97 10.04
C THR A 430 4.51 -29.48 9.85
N GLU A 431 4.09 -28.95 8.70
CA GLU A 431 4.04 -27.52 8.41
C GLU A 431 2.63 -27.13 7.92
N GLY A 432 2.17 -25.92 8.22
CA GLY A 432 0.88 -25.41 7.75
C GLY A 432 0.57 -24.00 8.26
N ASN A 433 -0.69 -23.58 8.08
CA ASN A 433 -1.21 -22.29 8.52
C ASN A 433 -1.39 -22.28 10.05
N LEU A 434 -0.81 -21.29 10.74
CA LEU A 434 -0.88 -21.18 12.20
C LEU A 434 -2.21 -20.54 12.64
N CYS A 435 -2.94 -21.26 13.49
CA CYS A 435 -4.19 -20.83 14.11
C CYS A 435 -4.17 -21.06 15.62
N PHE A 436 -5.06 -20.40 16.36
CA PHE A 436 -5.32 -20.68 17.78
C PHE A 436 -6.72 -21.24 17.97
N ALA A 437 -6.82 -22.38 18.65
CA ALA A 437 -8.08 -23.09 18.84
C ALA A 437 -8.95 -22.54 19.97
N ARG A 438 -8.40 -21.69 20.84
CA ARG A 438 -9.07 -21.18 22.05
C ARG A 438 -8.71 -19.72 22.30
N ALA A 439 -9.60 -18.99 22.97
CA ALA A 439 -9.32 -17.64 23.43
C ALA A 439 -8.35 -17.61 24.63
N TRP A 440 -7.72 -16.46 24.82
CA TRP A 440 -6.87 -16.13 25.97
C TRP A 440 -7.22 -14.73 26.51
N PRO A 441 -6.88 -14.39 27.77
CA PRO A 441 -7.35 -13.14 28.38
C PRO A 441 -6.91 -11.86 27.66
N GLY A 442 -5.69 -11.81 27.13
CA GLY A 442 -5.08 -10.63 26.50
C GLY A 442 -5.55 -10.32 25.08
N MET A 443 -6.44 -11.13 24.51
CA MET A 443 -6.92 -10.98 23.14
C MET A 443 -7.69 -9.67 22.92
N ALA A 444 -7.57 -9.05 21.75
CA ALA A 444 -8.46 -7.94 21.38
C ALA A 444 -9.95 -8.39 21.40
N ARG A 445 -10.86 -7.50 21.78
CA ARG A 445 -12.30 -7.83 21.90
C ARG A 445 -13.10 -7.50 20.65
N THR A 446 -12.69 -6.45 19.94
CA THR A 446 -13.36 -5.97 18.73
C THR A 446 -12.46 -5.01 17.97
N ILE A 447 -12.90 -4.61 16.78
CA ILE A 447 -12.46 -3.37 16.14
C ILE A 447 -13.46 -2.27 16.53
N TRP A 448 -12.95 -1.09 16.90
CA TRP A 448 -13.75 0.05 17.34
C TRP A 448 -14.71 0.48 16.22
N GLY A 449 -16.01 0.52 16.53
CA GLY A 449 -17.07 0.83 15.58
C GLY A 449 -17.32 -0.24 14.49
N ASP A 450 -16.62 -1.38 14.50
CA ASP A 450 -16.69 -2.37 13.40
C ASP A 450 -16.45 -3.82 13.88
N HIS A 451 -17.36 -4.34 14.70
CA HIS A 451 -17.28 -5.72 15.17
C HIS A 451 -17.35 -6.74 14.01
N SER A 452 -18.08 -6.43 12.94
CA SER A 452 -18.20 -7.31 11.76
C SER A 452 -16.86 -7.55 11.06
N ARG A 453 -16.00 -6.53 10.94
CA ARG A 453 -14.65 -6.69 10.38
C ARG A 453 -13.73 -7.51 11.29
N PHE A 454 -13.92 -7.43 12.60
CA PHE A 454 -13.20 -8.29 13.56
C PHE A 454 -13.51 -9.77 13.29
N ILE A 455 -14.79 -10.10 13.09
CA ILE A 455 -15.23 -11.45 12.71
C ILE A 455 -14.61 -11.90 11.39
N LYS A 456 -14.78 -11.09 10.34
CA LYS A 456 -14.30 -11.40 8.97
C LYS A 456 -12.80 -11.66 8.91
N THR A 457 -12.03 -10.88 9.68
CA THR A 457 -10.56 -10.92 9.59
C THR A 457 -9.97 -12.14 10.29
N TYR A 458 -10.48 -12.51 11.47
CA TYR A 458 -9.79 -13.49 12.33
C TYR A 458 -10.54 -14.82 12.50
N PHE A 459 -11.84 -14.87 12.20
CA PHE A 459 -12.68 -16.04 12.54
C PHE A 459 -13.47 -16.60 11.34
N SER A 460 -13.37 -15.98 10.16
CA SER A 460 -14.09 -16.44 8.96
C SER A 460 -13.30 -17.41 8.09
N THR A 461 -11.98 -17.28 7.98
CA THR A 461 -11.15 -18.18 7.16
C THR A 461 -11.25 -19.63 7.64
N TYR A 462 -11.14 -19.83 8.95
CA TYR A 462 -11.27 -21.13 9.60
C TYR A 462 -12.27 -21.03 10.76
N PRO A 463 -13.58 -21.23 10.51
CA PRO A 463 -14.61 -21.04 11.53
C PRO A 463 -14.40 -21.90 12.78
N GLY A 464 -14.38 -21.27 13.96
CA GLY A 464 -14.06 -21.93 15.22
C GLY A 464 -12.60 -21.83 15.64
N LEU A 465 -11.72 -21.27 14.79
CA LEU A 465 -10.33 -20.97 15.09
C LEU A 465 -10.07 -19.46 14.95
N TYR A 466 -9.10 -18.95 15.69
CA TYR A 466 -8.49 -17.65 15.42
C TYR A 466 -7.34 -17.84 14.40
N PHE A 467 -7.43 -17.19 13.25
CA PHE A 467 -6.40 -17.25 12.21
C PHE A 467 -5.38 -16.12 12.35
N THR A 468 -4.09 -16.47 12.41
CA THR A 468 -2.98 -15.52 12.56
C THR A 468 -2.53 -14.89 11.24
N GLY A 469 -2.72 -15.59 10.12
CA GLY A 469 -2.14 -15.21 8.82
C GLY A 469 -0.69 -15.64 8.60
N ASP A 470 -0.07 -16.38 9.52
CA ASP A 470 1.33 -16.81 9.42
C ASP A 470 1.46 -18.33 9.18
N GLY A 471 2.55 -18.74 8.53
CA GLY A 471 2.95 -20.14 8.37
C GLY A 471 3.89 -20.59 9.49
N ALA A 472 3.77 -21.85 9.90
CA ALA A 472 4.67 -22.43 10.88
C ALA A 472 4.90 -23.93 10.67
N ARG A 473 6.10 -24.38 11.06
CA ARG A 473 6.47 -25.79 11.19
C ARG A 473 6.50 -26.19 12.65
N ARG A 474 6.03 -27.40 12.95
CA ARG A 474 6.21 -28.08 14.23
C ARG A 474 7.18 -29.24 14.03
N ASP A 475 8.30 -29.24 14.75
CA ASP A 475 9.32 -30.29 14.66
C ASP A 475 9.00 -31.52 15.54
N HIS A 476 9.89 -32.52 15.53
CA HIS A 476 9.75 -33.74 16.34
C HIS A 476 9.77 -33.50 17.86
N ASP A 477 10.37 -32.40 18.33
CA ASP A 477 10.33 -31.96 19.73
C ASP A 477 9.07 -31.12 20.05
N SER A 478 8.16 -30.99 19.07
CA SER A 478 6.96 -30.15 19.13
C SER A 478 7.26 -28.65 19.27
N TYR A 479 8.46 -28.22 18.90
CA TYR A 479 8.80 -26.80 18.87
C TYR A 479 8.22 -26.14 17.62
N TYR A 480 7.68 -24.93 17.80
CA TYR A 480 7.12 -24.15 16.71
C TYR A 480 8.18 -23.24 16.10
N TRP A 481 8.29 -23.33 14.78
CA TRP A 481 9.15 -22.52 13.94
C TRP A 481 8.24 -21.70 13.05
N VAL A 482 8.16 -20.40 13.32
CA VAL A 482 7.37 -19.50 12.46
C VAL A 482 8.17 -19.26 11.19
N THR A 483 7.71 -19.84 10.08
CA THR A 483 8.43 -19.85 8.80
C THR A 483 8.28 -18.53 8.04
N GLY A 484 7.34 -17.69 8.45
CA GLY A 484 7.10 -16.36 7.92
C GLY A 484 5.65 -16.18 7.52
N ARG A 485 5.37 -15.16 6.71
CA ARG A 485 4.07 -15.08 6.03
C ARG A 485 4.04 -16.23 5.04
N VAL A 486 2.91 -16.92 4.95
CA VAL A 486 2.70 -18.05 4.01
C VAL A 486 2.92 -17.66 2.53
N ASP A 487 3.13 -16.38 2.26
CA ASP A 487 3.35 -15.79 0.95
C ASP A 487 4.83 -15.90 0.41
N ASP A 488 5.80 -16.56 1.11
CA ASP A 488 7.28 -16.47 0.85
C ASP A 488 8.12 -17.76 0.44
N ASN A 489 7.60 -19.00 0.29
CA ASN A 489 8.36 -20.27 -0.04
C ASN A 489 8.76 -20.49 -1.54
N MET A 490 9.72 -21.40 -1.90
CA MET A 490 10.15 -21.67 -3.31
C MET A 490 10.21 -23.15 -3.76
N ASN A 491 10.15 -23.42 -5.08
CA ASN A 491 10.19 -24.78 -5.67
C ASN A 491 11.29 -24.92 -6.75
N VAL A 492 12.26 -25.83 -6.53
CA VAL A 492 13.41 -26.12 -7.42
C VAL A 492 13.28 -27.54 -7.95
N ALA A 493 12.99 -27.68 -9.25
CA ALA A 493 12.82 -28.96 -9.94
C ALA A 493 11.91 -29.97 -9.20
N GLY A 494 10.82 -29.48 -8.59
CA GLY A 494 9.83 -30.29 -7.88
C GLY A 494 10.02 -30.38 -6.36
N HIS A 495 11.12 -29.86 -5.81
CA HIS A 495 11.40 -29.88 -4.38
C HIS A 495 11.07 -28.51 -3.76
N LEU A 496 10.16 -28.50 -2.77
CA LEU A 496 9.81 -27.30 -2.02
C LEU A 496 10.92 -27.01 -1.00
N LEU A 497 11.55 -25.85 -1.12
CA LEU A 497 12.71 -25.45 -0.32
C LEU A 497 12.46 -24.10 0.32
N SER A 498 12.85 -24.01 1.59
CA SER A 498 12.83 -22.75 2.32
C SER A 498 14.09 -21.95 2.01
N THR A 499 13.94 -20.64 1.84
CA THR A 499 15.07 -19.70 1.65
C THR A 499 16.01 -19.72 2.86
N SER A 500 15.48 -19.83 4.07
CA SER A 500 16.25 -19.76 5.32
C SER A 500 17.11 -21.00 5.61
N GLU A 501 16.75 -22.17 5.08
CA GLU A 501 17.52 -23.40 5.23
C GLU A 501 18.86 -23.33 4.47
N ILE A 502 18.81 -22.82 3.23
CA ILE A 502 20.00 -22.63 2.38
C ILE A 502 20.89 -21.50 2.94
N GLU A 503 20.29 -20.41 3.43
CA GLU A 503 21.00 -19.31 4.10
C GLU A 503 21.81 -19.81 5.30
N SER A 504 21.25 -20.73 6.10
CA SER A 504 21.87 -21.23 7.34
C SER A 504 23.12 -22.08 7.09
N VAL A 505 23.15 -22.86 6.01
CA VAL A 505 24.29 -23.71 5.63
C VAL A 505 25.44 -22.91 5.03
N ILE A 506 25.15 -21.87 4.24
CA ILE A 506 26.17 -21.02 3.61
C ILE A 506 27.03 -20.29 4.65
N VAL A 507 26.44 -19.89 5.79
CA VAL A 507 27.12 -19.14 6.86
C VAL A 507 28.05 -20.03 7.72
N LEU A 508 28.05 -21.35 7.53
CA LEU A 508 28.99 -22.26 8.21
C LEU A 508 30.42 -22.14 7.72
N HIS A 509 30.61 -21.65 6.49
CA HIS A 509 31.93 -21.41 5.95
C HIS A 509 32.62 -20.28 6.72
N PRO A 510 33.82 -20.48 7.32
CA PRO A 510 34.39 -19.57 8.33
C PRO A 510 34.66 -18.13 7.86
N ASP A 511 34.76 -17.95 6.54
CA ASP A 511 34.97 -16.65 5.89
C ASP A 511 33.65 -15.90 5.54
N VAL A 512 32.45 -16.48 5.76
CA VAL A 512 31.13 -15.89 5.48
C VAL A 512 30.44 -15.43 6.78
N VAL A 513 29.91 -14.20 6.79
CA VAL A 513 29.30 -13.53 7.95
C VAL A 513 27.77 -13.61 7.95
N GLU A 514 27.13 -13.32 6.82
CA GLU A 514 25.66 -13.34 6.68
C GLU A 514 25.28 -13.73 5.24
N SER A 515 24.11 -14.36 5.07
CA SER A 515 23.60 -14.75 3.75
C SER A 515 22.10 -14.49 3.63
N ALA A 516 21.65 -14.16 2.41
CA ALA A 516 20.24 -14.13 2.03
C ALA A 516 20.03 -14.80 0.67
N VAL A 517 19.04 -15.69 0.59
CA VAL A 517 18.77 -16.52 -0.59
C VAL A 517 17.40 -16.18 -1.15
N VAL A 518 17.30 -16.07 -2.47
CA VAL A 518 16.05 -15.80 -3.19
C VAL A 518 15.92 -16.72 -4.39
N ALA A 519 14.67 -17.01 -4.76
CA ALA A 519 14.35 -17.84 -5.91
C ALA A 519 14.45 -17.00 -7.20
N VAL A 520 15.21 -17.47 -8.19
CA VAL A 520 15.28 -16.86 -9.52
C VAL A 520 14.71 -17.84 -10.54
N SER A 521 13.87 -17.34 -11.44
CA SER A 521 13.25 -18.17 -12.47
C SER A 521 14.29 -18.83 -13.39
N HIS A 522 14.12 -20.13 -13.63
CA HIS A 522 14.97 -20.92 -14.53
C HIS A 522 14.08 -21.71 -15.52
N PRO A 523 14.33 -21.60 -16.84
CA PRO A 523 13.40 -22.07 -17.87
C PRO A 523 13.08 -23.58 -17.83
N SER A 524 13.95 -24.40 -17.24
CA SER A 524 13.74 -25.86 -17.11
C SER A 524 13.58 -26.39 -15.69
N LYS A 525 13.91 -25.61 -14.65
CA LYS A 525 13.90 -26.08 -13.24
C LYS A 525 12.81 -25.43 -12.40
N GLY A 526 12.00 -24.55 -13.00
CA GLY A 526 11.10 -23.67 -12.27
C GLY A 526 11.90 -22.53 -11.65
N HIS A 527 12.54 -22.78 -10.51
CA HIS A 527 13.42 -21.82 -9.85
C HIS A 527 14.77 -22.44 -9.53
N VAL A 528 15.77 -21.60 -9.28
CA VAL A 528 17.07 -22.00 -8.72
C VAL A 528 17.50 -21.02 -7.61
N PRO A 529 18.28 -21.45 -6.60
CA PRO A 529 18.67 -20.57 -5.50
C PRO A 529 19.74 -19.57 -5.96
N TYR A 530 19.54 -18.29 -5.67
CA TYR A 530 20.53 -17.24 -5.83
C TYR A 530 20.92 -16.71 -4.45
N ALA A 531 22.20 -16.82 -4.09
CA ALA A 531 22.67 -16.49 -2.74
C ALA A 531 23.50 -15.20 -2.73
N PHE A 532 23.12 -14.26 -1.86
CA PHE A 532 23.95 -13.12 -1.49
C PHE A 532 24.74 -13.47 -0.23
N VAL A 533 26.04 -13.14 -0.20
CA VAL A 533 26.94 -13.45 0.92
C VAL A 533 27.77 -12.23 1.32
N ILE A 534 27.87 -11.98 2.62
CA ILE A 534 28.78 -10.98 3.20
C ILE A 534 30.01 -11.71 3.75
N LEU A 535 31.22 -11.26 3.41
CA LEU A 535 32.49 -11.88 3.83
C LEU A 535 33.14 -11.15 5.01
N ARG A 536 34.00 -11.85 5.77
CA ARG A 536 34.80 -11.22 6.84
C ARG A 536 35.78 -10.18 6.29
N ASN A 537 36.05 -9.16 7.10
CA ASN A 537 36.87 -8.02 6.71
C ASN A 537 38.29 -8.44 6.25
N GLY A 538 38.71 -7.98 5.07
CA GLY A 538 40.01 -8.34 4.45
C GLY A 538 40.01 -9.60 3.59
N LYS A 539 38.86 -10.30 3.46
CA LYS A 539 38.66 -11.41 2.52
C LYS A 539 37.89 -10.92 1.27
N THR A 540 38.05 -11.62 0.15
CA THR A 540 37.39 -11.31 -1.13
C THR A 540 36.88 -12.58 -1.80
N LEU A 541 35.80 -12.49 -2.57
CA LEU A 541 35.18 -13.65 -3.21
C LEU A 541 36.05 -14.16 -4.39
N THR A 542 36.81 -15.22 -4.13
CA THR A 542 37.61 -15.90 -5.16
C THR A 542 36.90 -17.14 -5.70
N GLN A 543 37.26 -17.61 -6.89
CA GLN A 543 36.66 -18.81 -7.48
C GLN A 543 36.81 -20.05 -6.58
N LYS A 544 37.95 -20.20 -5.90
CA LYS A 544 38.18 -21.28 -4.93
C LYS A 544 37.15 -21.25 -3.79
N LEU A 545 36.83 -20.07 -3.27
CA LEU A 545 35.84 -19.87 -2.20
C LEU A 545 34.40 -20.12 -2.68
N ILE A 546 34.07 -19.75 -3.93
CA ILE A 546 32.77 -20.07 -4.55
C ILE A 546 32.57 -21.58 -4.63
N ASP A 547 33.61 -22.31 -5.03
CA ASP A 547 33.57 -23.77 -5.17
C ASP A 547 33.47 -24.44 -3.78
N GLU A 548 34.20 -23.95 -2.77
CA GLU A 548 34.10 -24.41 -1.37
C GLU A 548 32.68 -24.20 -0.79
N ILE A 549 32.05 -23.04 -1.01
CA ILE A 549 30.67 -22.75 -0.53
C ILE A 549 29.65 -23.65 -1.25
N LYS A 550 29.75 -23.80 -2.58
CA LYS A 550 28.86 -24.69 -3.33
C LYS A 550 29.04 -26.14 -2.90
N GLN A 551 30.27 -26.57 -2.62
CA GLN A 551 30.57 -27.91 -2.13
C GLN A 551 29.92 -28.14 -0.77
N ILE A 552 30.06 -27.23 0.20
CA ILE A 552 29.39 -27.33 1.52
C ILE A 552 27.86 -27.44 1.38
N VAL A 553 27.21 -26.70 0.48
CA VAL A 553 25.74 -26.81 0.32
C VAL A 553 25.33 -28.12 -0.34
N ARG A 554 26.08 -28.60 -1.34
CA ARG A 554 25.86 -29.92 -1.96
C ARG A 554 26.05 -31.04 -0.96
N GLU A 555 27.09 -30.87 -0.14
CA GLU A 555 27.44 -31.71 0.96
C GLU A 555 26.57 -31.47 2.19
N LYS A 556 25.59 -30.56 2.27
CA LYS A 556 24.73 -30.44 3.47
C LYS A 556 23.25 -30.67 3.17
N ILE A 557 22.78 -30.13 2.06
CA ILE A 557 21.36 -30.22 1.70
C ILE A 557 21.18 -31.16 0.51
N GLY A 558 22.10 -31.08 -0.46
CA GLY A 558 22.11 -31.93 -1.64
C GLY A 558 22.34 -31.14 -2.94
N PRO A 559 22.60 -31.84 -4.07
CA PRO A 559 23.00 -31.20 -5.32
C PRO A 559 22.01 -30.17 -5.89
N PHE A 560 20.72 -30.33 -5.59
CA PHE A 560 19.65 -29.48 -6.09
C PHE A 560 19.49 -28.15 -5.33
N ALA A 561 20.00 -28.05 -4.10
CA ALA A 561 19.96 -26.85 -3.26
C ALA A 561 21.22 -25.96 -3.40
N ALA A 562 22.23 -26.44 -4.13
CA ALA A 562 23.45 -25.68 -4.36
C ALA A 562 23.15 -24.36 -5.11
N PRO A 563 23.63 -23.20 -4.60
CA PRO A 563 23.32 -21.91 -5.22
C PRO A 563 23.82 -21.87 -6.66
N TYR A 564 22.94 -21.42 -7.55
CA TYR A 564 23.26 -21.26 -8.97
C TYR A 564 24.26 -20.12 -9.16
N VAL A 565 24.03 -19.02 -8.45
CA VAL A 565 24.93 -17.84 -8.38
C VAL A 565 25.19 -17.50 -6.92
N ILE A 566 26.44 -17.12 -6.61
CA ILE A 566 26.86 -16.57 -5.32
C ILE A 566 27.37 -15.15 -5.57
N HIS A 567 26.81 -14.18 -4.85
CA HIS A 567 27.02 -12.76 -5.06
C HIS A 567 27.54 -12.12 -3.77
N GLU A 568 28.79 -11.63 -3.79
CA GLU A 568 29.38 -10.89 -2.66
C GLU A 568 28.73 -9.52 -2.47
N SER A 569 28.33 -9.20 -1.25
CA SER A 569 27.82 -7.89 -0.88
C SER A 569 28.41 -7.37 0.42
N SER A 570 28.51 -6.05 0.58
CA SER A 570 28.92 -5.39 1.83
C SER A 570 27.84 -5.33 2.91
N GLY A 571 26.57 -5.55 2.54
CA GLY A 571 25.41 -5.43 3.43
C GLY A 571 24.19 -6.18 2.86
N LEU A 572 23.04 -6.17 3.54
CA LEU A 572 21.77 -6.67 2.99
C LEU A 572 20.67 -5.63 3.24
N PRO A 573 19.72 -5.42 2.30
CA PRO A 573 18.67 -4.41 2.46
C PRO A 573 17.69 -4.85 3.57
N LYS A 574 17.69 -4.11 4.68
CA LYS A 574 16.92 -4.37 5.91
C LYS A 574 16.09 -3.14 6.29
N THR A 575 14.83 -3.31 6.69
CA THR A 575 13.98 -2.23 7.26
C THR A 575 14.52 -1.68 8.60
N ARG A 576 13.90 -0.69 9.27
CA ARG A 576 14.34 -0.16 10.59
C ARG A 576 14.02 -1.12 11.74
N SER A 577 12.96 -1.92 11.57
CA SER A 577 12.65 -3.12 12.37
C SER A 577 13.35 -4.36 11.85
N GLY A 578 13.87 -4.24 10.60
CA GLY A 578 14.93 -4.81 9.69
C GLY A 578 15.06 -6.25 9.36
N LYS A 579 13.89 -6.81 9.20
CA LYS A 579 13.61 -7.83 8.23
C LYS A 579 14.38 -7.50 6.96
N ILE A 580 15.05 -8.51 6.45
CA ILE A 580 15.64 -8.50 5.12
C ILE A 580 14.50 -8.38 4.12
N THR A 581 14.52 -7.36 3.27
CA THR A 581 13.50 -7.15 2.24
C THR A 581 13.81 -8.05 1.03
N ARG A 582 13.49 -9.35 1.15
CA ARG A 582 13.77 -10.38 0.13
C ARG A 582 13.18 -10.07 -1.26
N ARG A 583 12.18 -9.19 -1.39
CA ARG A 583 11.71 -8.67 -2.70
C ARG A 583 12.81 -7.93 -3.47
N ILE A 584 13.60 -7.10 -2.78
CA ILE A 584 14.71 -6.32 -3.36
C ILE A 584 15.84 -7.24 -3.81
N LEU A 585 16.23 -8.19 -2.97
CA LEU A 585 17.26 -9.18 -3.32
C LEU A 585 16.87 -10.03 -4.55
N ARG A 586 15.58 -10.34 -4.73
CA ARG A 586 15.05 -11.10 -5.88
C ARG A 586 15.13 -10.31 -7.18
N ILE A 587 14.76 -9.03 -7.13
CA ILE A 587 14.92 -8.07 -8.24
C ILE A 587 16.40 -7.94 -8.65
N ILE A 588 17.32 -7.85 -7.68
CA ILE A 588 18.77 -7.79 -7.94
C ILE A 588 19.28 -9.11 -8.55
N ALA A 589 18.90 -10.24 -7.99
CA ALA A 589 19.32 -11.56 -8.48
C ALA A 589 18.89 -11.79 -9.94
N GLU A 590 17.68 -11.34 -10.32
CA GLU A 590 17.11 -11.47 -11.66
C GLU A 590 17.71 -10.54 -12.71
N GLY A 591 18.47 -9.52 -12.31
CA GLY A 591 19.12 -8.62 -13.27
C GLY A 591 18.22 -7.51 -13.80
N ASP A 592 17.02 -7.38 -13.24
CA ASP A 592 16.03 -6.42 -13.70
C ASP A 592 16.24 -5.05 -13.06
N HIS A 593 17.21 -4.29 -13.61
CA HIS A 593 17.49 -2.90 -13.23
C HIS A 593 16.31 -1.93 -13.46
N LYS A 594 15.20 -2.41 -14.04
CA LYS A 594 13.97 -1.66 -14.33
C LYS A 594 12.78 -2.16 -13.52
N ALA A 595 12.98 -3.20 -12.69
CA ALA A 595 12.01 -3.63 -11.69
C ALA A 595 12.05 -2.68 -10.49
N ASN A 596 10.86 -2.37 -10.01
CA ASN A 596 10.68 -1.35 -9.00
C ASN A 596 10.75 -1.98 -7.60
N LEU A 597 11.63 -1.45 -6.76
CA LEU A 597 12.28 -2.19 -5.67
C LEU A 597 11.40 -2.35 -4.42
N GLY A 598 10.72 -1.32 -3.98
CA GLY A 598 9.77 -1.42 -2.88
C GLY A 598 9.72 -0.26 -1.93
N ASP A 599 9.09 -0.47 -0.75
CA ASP A 599 9.19 0.48 0.37
C ASP A 599 10.54 0.52 0.97
N THR A 600 11.39 1.28 0.31
CA THR A 600 12.74 1.54 0.72
C THR A 600 12.80 2.62 1.82
N SER A 601 11.73 3.41 2.06
CA SER A 601 11.70 4.45 3.11
C SER A 601 11.77 3.89 4.54
N THR A 602 11.49 2.60 4.68
CA THR A 602 11.68 1.85 5.92
C THR A 602 13.07 1.21 6.03
N LEU A 603 13.93 1.22 5.01
CA LEU A 603 15.28 0.63 5.03
C LEU A 603 16.26 1.45 5.87
N LEU A 604 17.23 0.76 6.47
CA LEU A 604 18.31 1.39 7.22
C LEU A 604 19.32 2.10 6.32
N ASP A 605 19.64 1.52 5.17
CA ASP A 605 20.63 2.03 4.23
C ASP A 605 20.31 1.57 2.80
N GLU A 606 19.87 2.50 1.94
CA GLU A 606 19.59 2.25 0.52
C GLU A 606 20.87 2.14 -0.33
N ALA A 607 22.05 2.59 0.17
CA ALA A 607 23.30 2.61 -0.61
C ALA A 607 23.85 1.20 -0.91
N VAL A 608 23.54 0.21 -0.07
CA VAL A 608 23.89 -1.21 -0.26
C VAL A 608 23.27 -1.79 -1.54
N ILE A 609 22.11 -1.28 -1.99
CA ILE A 609 21.42 -1.75 -3.20
C ILE A 609 22.20 -1.36 -4.46
N GLU A 610 22.80 -0.17 -4.47
CA GLU A 610 23.62 0.32 -5.59
C GLU A 610 24.95 -0.46 -5.71
N GLU A 611 25.56 -0.85 -4.59
CA GLU A 611 26.77 -1.69 -4.58
C GLU A 611 26.48 -3.10 -5.10
N MET A 612 25.39 -3.73 -4.64
CA MET A 612 24.98 -5.05 -5.13
C MET A 612 24.74 -5.04 -6.65
N TRP A 613 24.10 -3.99 -7.18
CA TRP A 613 23.93 -3.87 -8.64
C TRP A 613 25.27 -3.77 -9.39
N LYS A 614 26.28 -3.10 -8.82
CA LYS A 614 27.63 -3.01 -9.42
C LYS A 614 28.43 -4.30 -9.35
N LYS A 615 28.32 -5.05 -8.25
CA LYS A 615 29.06 -6.32 -8.05
C LYS A 615 28.32 -7.54 -8.60
N ARG A 616 27.14 -7.35 -9.20
CA ARG A 616 26.32 -8.43 -9.74
C ARG A 616 27.06 -9.24 -10.82
N PRO A 617 27.20 -10.57 -10.67
CA PRO A 617 27.75 -11.44 -11.70
C PRO A 617 26.86 -11.48 -12.96
N ASP A 618 27.48 -11.41 -14.14
CA ASP A 618 26.78 -11.30 -15.43
C ASP A 618 26.32 -12.68 -15.97
N PHE A 619 25.02 -12.88 -16.24
CA PHE A 619 24.46 -14.11 -16.86
C PHE A 619 23.07 -13.84 -17.52
N LYS A 620 22.73 -14.45 -18.70
CA LYS A 620 21.49 -14.17 -19.52
C LYS A 620 20.84 -15.40 -20.22
N PHE A 621 19.52 -15.32 -20.53
CA PHE A 621 18.71 -16.26 -21.34
C PHE A 621 17.93 -15.54 -22.50
N VAL A 622 17.62 -16.20 -23.64
CA VAL A 622 17.15 -15.60 -24.95
C VAL A 622 15.85 -16.23 -25.52
N HIS A 623 14.91 -15.48 -26.15
CA HIS A 623 13.86 -15.99 -27.10
C HIS A 623 13.30 -14.92 -28.12
N THR A 624 12.76 -15.34 -29.30
CA THR A 624 12.53 -14.60 -30.60
C THR A 624 11.19 -14.99 -31.31
N TYR A 625 10.50 -14.19 -32.17
CA TYR A 625 9.62 -14.61 -33.35
C TYR A 625 9.01 -13.45 -34.25
N LEU A 626 8.49 -13.77 -35.47
CA LEU A 626 8.31 -13.04 -36.79
C LEU A 626 6.81 -13.13 -37.40
N ALA A 627 6.38 -12.30 -38.41
CA ALA A 627 5.11 -11.98 -39.20
C ALA A 627 4.51 -12.91 -40.28
N THR A 628 3.19 -12.72 -40.57
CA THR A 628 2.66 -12.33 -41.92
C THR A 628 1.21 -11.82 -41.95
N SER A 629 0.86 -10.95 -42.92
CA SER A 629 -0.50 -10.84 -43.53
C SER A 629 -0.40 -10.20 -44.94
N TYR A 630 -1.09 -10.77 -45.97
CA TYR A 630 -1.69 -10.09 -47.17
C TYR A 630 -2.11 -11.12 -48.27
N LYS A 631 -3.42 -11.37 -48.43
CA LYS A 631 -4.21 -11.68 -49.68
C LYS A 631 -5.48 -12.48 -49.34
N TYR A 632 -6.64 -11.81 -49.19
CA TYR A 632 -7.94 -12.53 -49.10
C TYR A 632 -9.16 -11.74 -49.61
N GLU A 633 -9.03 -10.92 -50.67
CA GLU A 633 -10.16 -10.17 -51.25
C GLU A 633 -10.38 -10.38 -52.77
N PHE A 634 -9.68 -11.31 -53.42
CA PHE A 634 -9.86 -11.57 -54.87
C PHE A 634 -10.68 -12.83 -55.23
N LEU A 635 -11.06 -13.68 -54.25
CA LEU A 635 -11.62 -15.02 -54.54
C LEU A 635 -13.02 -15.31 -53.97
N LYS A 636 -13.76 -14.29 -53.51
CA LYS A 636 -15.10 -14.49 -52.92
C LYS A 636 -16.27 -14.41 -53.92
N LYS A 637 -16.01 -14.35 -55.23
CA LYS A 637 -17.04 -14.11 -56.25
C LYS A 637 -17.37 -15.30 -57.16
N GLN A 638 -16.89 -16.52 -56.90
CA GLN A 638 -17.12 -17.62 -57.87
C GLN A 638 -17.43 -19.03 -57.38
N LEU A 639 -17.51 -19.38 -56.10
CA LEU A 639 -17.84 -20.78 -55.76
C LEU A 639 -18.85 -20.91 -54.62
N ASP A 640 -19.83 -21.74 -54.94
CA ASP A 640 -21.12 -22.02 -54.34
C ASP A 640 -21.00 -23.05 -53.20
N VAL A 641 -21.98 -23.00 -52.28
CA VAL A 641 -22.43 -23.94 -51.24
C VAL A 641 -21.60 -25.16 -50.79
N ASP A 642 -21.69 -25.38 -49.46
CA ASP A 642 -21.79 -26.65 -48.73
C ASP A 642 -20.68 -27.71 -48.89
N LYS A 643 -19.90 -27.91 -47.80
CA LYS A 643 -19.79 -29.21 -47.08
C LYS A 643 -18.75 -29.18 -45.96
N GLN A 644 -19.07 -29.92 -44.90
CA GLN A 644 -18.16 -30.45 -43.88
C GLN A 644 -16.88 -31.03 -44.51
N PHE A 645 -15.72 -30.91 -43.86
CA PHE A 645 -14.98 -32.04 -43.27
C PHE A 645 -13.62 -31.61 -42.68
N GLU A 646 -13.27 -32.31 -41.60
CA GLU A 646 -11.97 -32.72 -41.05
C GLU A 646 -10.67 -32.02 -41.52
N TYR A 647 -9.86 -31.59 -40.53
CA TYR A 647 -8.45 -31.30 -40.71
C TYR A 647 -7.62 -32.54 -40.37
N ASP A 648 -6.91 -33.07 -41.37
CA ASP A 648 -5.79 -33.98 -41.20
C ASP A 648 -4.47 -33.22 -41.40
N HIS A 649 -3.46 -33.62 -40.62
CA HIS A 649 -2.12 -33.04 -40.63
C HIS A 649 -1.31 -33.61 -41.80
N GLN A 650 -0.69 -32.76 -42.62
CA GLN A 650 0.75 -32.84 -42.95
C GLN A 650 1.19 -31.75 -43.96
N PHE A 651 2.24 -31.03 -43.54
CA PHE A 651 3.27 -30.28 -44.28
C PHE A 651 2.89 -29.31 -45.42
N LEU A 652 3.30 -28.04 -45.26
CA LEU A 652 4.39 -27.47 -46.07
C LEU A 652 5.05 -26.29 -45.35
N GLN A 653 6.38 -26.33 -45.33
CA GLN A 653 7.29 -25.23 -44.99
C GLN A 653 7.16 -24.14 -46.06
N GLU A 654 7.04 -22.88 -45.66
CA GLU A 654 7.80 -21.75 -46.25
C GLU A 654 7.58 -20.45 -45.47
N GLU A 655 8.66 -19.68 -45.40
CA GLU A 655 8.94 -18.54 -44.53
C GLU A 655 8.07 -17.31 -44.82
N THR A 656 7.79 -16.52 -43.78
CA THR A 656 7.11 -15.21 -43.87
C THR A 656 7.62 -14.22 -42.78
N PRO A 657 7.51 -12.86 -42.99
CA PRO A 657 8.36 -11.73 -42.47
C PRO A 657 8.30 -11.48 -40.95
N LEU A 658 8.53 -10.28 -40.35
CA LEU A 658 8.54 -9.97 -38.88
C LEU A 658 7.31 -9.14 -38.44
N HIS A 659 6.39 -9.67 -37.62
CA HIS A 659 5.21 -8.94 -37.09
C HIS A 659 5.53 -8.94 -35.63
N GLU A 660 5.85 -7.75 -35.15
CA GLU A 660 5.91 -7.49 -33.73
C GLU A 660 4.56 -7.87 -33.15
N VAL A 661 4.57 -8.88 -32.28
CA VAL A 661 3.37 -9.40 -31.63
C VAL A 661 2.79 -8.28 -30.77
N GLU A 662 1.59 -7.79 -31.10
CA GLU A 662 0.88 -6.79 -30.29
C GLU A 662 0.67 -7.34 -28.87
N GLU A 663 1.22 -6.64 -27.87
CA GLU A 663 1.03 -7.01 -26.47
C GLU A 663 -0.42 -6.76 -26.04
N ILE A 664 -1.18 -7.85 -25.89
CA ILE A 664 -2.53 -7.84 -25.32
C ILE A 664 -2.46 -8.32 -23.87
N TYR A 665 -2.84 -7.46 -22.93
CA TYR A 665 -2.85 -7.77 -21.49
C TYR A 665 -4.24 -8.24 -21.09
N TYR A 666 -4.34 -9.51 -20.72
CA TYR A 666 -5.60 -10.07 -20.23
C TYR A 666 -5.75 -9.77 -18.73
N PRO A 667 -6.97 -9.45 -18.27
CA PRO A 667 -7.20 -9.26 -16.85
C PRO A 667 -6.86 -10.53 -16.07
N PRO A 668 -6.33 -10.40 -14.85
CA PRO A 668 -6.01 -11.53 -13.99
C PRO A 668 -7.19 -12.49 -13.82
N GLN A 669 -6.92 -13.80 -13.80
CA GLN A 669 -7.97 -14.83 -13.82
C GLN A 669 -8.87 -14.79 -12.57
N ASN A 670 -8.34 -14.31 -11.44
CA ASN A 670 -9.08 -14.06 -10.20
C ASN A 670 -10.09 -12.90 -10.33
N LEU A 671 -9.76 -11.85 -11.09
CA LEU A 671 -10.70 -10.77 -11.43
C LEU A 671 -11.80 -11.27 -12.37
N LYS A 672 -11.47 -12.09 -13.39
CA LYS A 672 -12.48 -12.72 -14.29
C LYS A 672 -13.54 -13.54 -13.57
N ASN A 673 -13.13 -14.33 -12.58
CA ASN A 673 -14.03 -15.25 -11.87
C ASN A 673 -14.96 -14.56 -10.87
N GLN A 674 -14.63 -13.34 -10.43
CA GLN A 674 -15.39 -12.58 -9.42
C GLN A 674 -16.11 -11.36 -10.02
N ALA A 675 -15.81 -10.99 -11.27
CA ALA A 675 -16.41 -9.84 -11.92
C ALA A 675 -17.93 -9.99 -12.11
N PHE A 676 -18.64 -8.87 -12.04
CA PHE A 676 -20.04 -8.79 -12.43
C PHE A 676 -20.22 -9.20 -13.90
N ILE A 677 -19.33 -8.72 -14.78
CA ILE A 677 -19.27 -9.11 -16.19
C ILE A 677 -18.07 -10.04 -16.42
N ARG A 678 -18.38 -11.33 -16.62
CA ARG A 678 -17.41 -12.44 -16.55
C ARG A 678 -16.82 -12.85 -17.89
N SER A 679 -17.34 -12.33 -18.99
CA SER A 679 -16.85 -12.63 -20.34
C SER A 679 -17.23 -11.54 -21.33
N ILE A 680 -16.49 -11.48 -22.44
CA ILE A 680 -16.79 -10.58 -23.56
C ILE A 680 -18.21 -10.81 -24.11
N THR A 681 -18.70 -12.05 -24.08
CA THR A 681 -20.07 -12.40 -24.48
C THR A 681 -21.11 -11.82 -23.53
N HIS A 682 -20.87 -11.85 -22.21
CA HIS A 682 -21.78 -11.25 -21.23
C HIS A 682 -21.82 -9.72 -21.36
N TYR A 683 -20.66 -9.08 -21.61
CA TYR A 683 -20.60 -7.65 -21.94
C TYR A 683 -21.43 -7.32 -23.19
N ASN A 684 -21.20 -8.05 -24.28
CA ASN A 684 -21.89 -7.79 -25.55
C ASN A 684 -23.42 -7.92 -25.40
N GLU A 685 -23.89 -8.86 -24.58
CA GLU A 685 -25.32 -9.04 -24.32
C GLU A 685 -25.92 -7.88 -23.50
N LEU A 686 -25.27 -7.44 -22.42
CA LEU A 686 -25.73 -6.30 -21.63
C LEU A 686 -25.68 -4.99 -22.44
N TYR A 687 -24.61 -4.78 -23.21
CA TYR A 687 -24.48 -3.64 -24.10
C TYR A 687 -25.60 -3.64 -25.15
N ARG A 688 -25.88 -4.79 -25.77
CA ARG A 688 -26.98 -4.96 -26.73
C ARG A 688 -28.34 -4.67 -26.09
N GLN A 689 -28.63 -5.21 -24.90
CA GLN A 689 -29.87 -4.93 -24.17
C GLN A 689 -30.02 -3.45 -23.82
N SER A 690 -28.93 -2.79 -23.41
CA SER A 690 -28.92 -1.35 -23.12
C SER A 690 -29.16 -0.48 -24.36
N MET A 691 -28.92 -1.02 -25.56
CA MET A 691 -29.12 -0.35 -26.84
C MET A 691 -30.50 -0.64 -27.43
N GLU A 692 -31.01 -1.87 -27.30
CA GLU A 692 -32.30 -2.29 -27.85
C GLU A 692 -33.50 -1.88 -26.97
N GLU A 693 -33.39 -2.03 -25.65
CA GLU A 693 -34.46 -1.72 -24.67
C GLU A 693 -33.96 -0.77 -23.54
N PRO A 694 -33.47 0.44 -23.85
CA PRO A 694 -32.79 1.31 -22.88
C PRO A 694 -33.64 1.66 -21.66
N ASN A 695 -34.95 1.89 -21.83
CA ASN A 695 -35.84 2.25 -20.73
C ASN A 695 -36.04 1.12 -19.73
N LYS A 696 -36.11 -0.12 -20.22
CA LYS A 696 -36.25 -1.30 -19.38
C LYS A 696 -34.97 -1.56 -18.60
N PHE A 697 -33.82 -1.43 -19.25
CA PHE A 697 -32.50 -1.57 -18.64
C PHE A 697 -32.27 -0.53 -17.53
N TRP A 698 -32.44 0.77 -17.83
CA TRP A 698 -32.16 1.82 -16.83
C TRP A 698 -33.19 1.85 -15.69
N LYS A 699 -34.44 1.46 -15.93
CA LYS A 699 -35.41 1.27 -14.84
C LYS A 699 -35.06 0.11 -13.92
N SER A 700 -34.42 -0.97 -14.42
CA SER A 700 -33.95 -2.03 -13.51
C SER A 700 -32.82 -1.55 -12.61
N VAL A 701 -31.90 -0.72 -13.13
CA VAL A 701 -30.83 -0.11 -12.32
C VAL A 701 -31.42 0.83 -11.28
N ALA A 702 -32.35 1.71 -11.68
CA ALA A 702 -32.97 2.66 -10.76
C ALA A 702 -33.68 1.97 -9.58
N LYS A 703 -34.21 0.75 -9.75
CA LYS A 703 -34.90 0.02 -8.66
C LYS A 703 -33.98 -0.36 -7.49
N GLU A 704 -32.66 -0.35 -7.71
CA GLU A 704 -31.67 -0.55 -6.66
C GLU A 704 -31.46 0.72 -5.81
N LEU A 705 -32.02 1.86 -6.24
CA LEU A 705 -32.03 3.11 -5.49
C LEU A 705 -33.42 3.34 -4.86
N HIS A 706 -33.45 3.94 -3.67
CA HIS A 706 -34.72 4.21 -2.96
C HIS A 706 -35.42 5.43 -3.55
N PHE A 707 -36.49 5.19 -4.32
CA PHE A 707 -37.42 6.23 -4.79
C PHE A 707 -38.69 6.24 -3.95
N GLU A 708 -39.14 7.43 -3.54
CA GLU A 708 -40.42 7.59 -2.84
C GLU A 708 -41.62 7.37 -3.78
N LYS A 709 -41.50 7.79 -5.05
CA LYS A 709 -42.53 7.65 -6.09
C LYS A 709 -41.91 7.21 -7.41
N TRP A 710 -42.65 6.39 -8.16
CA TRP A 710 -42.22 5.82 -9.45
C TRP A 710 -43.05 6.37 -10.61
N SER A 711 -42.39 6.57 -11.76
CA SER A 711 -43.00 6.98 -13.03
C SER A 711 -42.92 5.88 -14.10
N ASP A 712 -43.93 5.82 -14.96
CA ASP A 712 -43.93 4.92 -16.13
C ASP A 712 -43.09 5.45 -17.30
N LYS A 713 -42.58 6.69 -17.24
CA LYS A 713 -41.70 7.26 -18.26
C LYS A 713 -40.22 6.88 -18.03
N GLY A 714 -39.44 6.81 -19.10
CA GLY A 714 -38.02 6.40 -19.10
C GLY A 714 -37.10 7.45 -19.73
N LEU A 715 -35.97 7.03 -20.29
CA LEU A 715 -35.09 7.88 -21.11
C LEU A 715 -35.77 8.21 -22.45
N GLU A 716 -36.09 9.49 -22.63
CA GLU A 716 -36.57 10.06 -23.88
C GLU A 716 -35.52 11.05 -24.42
N TYR A 717 -35.18 10.97 -25.70
CA TYR A 717 -34.20 11.86 -26.30
C TYR A 717 -34.49 12.13 -27.77
N ASN A 718 -34.07 13.31 -28.23
CA ASN A 718 -34.09 13.69 -29.63
C ASN A 718 -32.85 14.54 -29.93
N PHE A 719 -31.92 13.99 -30.71
CA PHE A 719 -30.74 14.75 -31.17
C PHE A 719 -31.05 15.68 -32.34
N ASP A 720 -32.30 15.69 -32.83
CA ASP A 720 -32.83 16.78 -33.64
C ASP A 720 -33.12 18.00 -32.74
N HIS A 721 -32.14 18.88 -32.70
CA HIS A 721 -32.09 20.13 -31.92
C HIS A 721 -33.22 21.13 -32.22
N ARG A 722 -34.13 20.85 -33.15
CA ARG A 722 -35.29 21.70 -33.50
C ARG A 722 -36.44 21.63 -32.48
N LYS A 723 -36.36 20.76 -31.46
CA LYS A 723 -37.37 20.64 -30.38
C LYS A 723 -36.69 20.34 -29.04
N GLY A 724 -36.53 21.36 -28.18
CA GLY A 724 -36.05 21.22 -26.81
C GLY A 724 -36.50 22.41 -25.93
N GLU A 725 -36.75 22.16 -24.65
CA GLU A 725 -37.14 23.17 -23.65
C GLU A 725 -35.93 23.74 -22.91
N VAL A 726 -36.05 24.97 -22.41
CA VAL A 726 -35.00 25.72 -21.72
C VAL A 726 -35.19 25.59 -20.21
N PHE A 727 -34.13 25.17 -19.50
CA PHE A 727 -34.07 25.18 -18.04
C PHE A 727 -33.50 26.52 -17.58
N ASP A 728 -34.33 27.36 -16.95
CA ASP A 728 -33.97 28.70 -16.47
C ASP A 728 -34.39 28.82 -15.01
N HIS A 729 -33.42 28.76 -14.09
CA HIS A 729 -33.66 28.98 -12.66
C HIS A 729 -32.79 30.16 -12.19
N SER A 730 -33.33 31.03 -11.34
CA SER A 730 -32.57 32.14 -10.74
C SER A 730 -31.72 31.66 -9.57
N VAL A 731 -30.51 32.21 -9.44
CA VAL A 731 -29.68 32.01 -8.23
C VAL A 731 -29.99 33.16 -7.27
N ASP A 732 -30.76 32.86 -6.23
CA ASP A 732 -31.22 33.86 -5.28
C ASP A 732 -30.23 34.08 -4.12
N SER A 733 -29.37 33.09 -3.83
CA SER A 733 -28.32 33.17 -2.81
C SER A 733 -27.14 32.21 -3.07
N VAL A 734 -25.95 32.54 -2.54
CA VAL A 734 -24.69 31.79 -2.67
C VAL A 734 -23.97 31.75 -1.32
N ILE A 735 -23.67 30.56 -0.81
CA ILE A 735 -22.90 30.41 0.44
C ILE A 735 -21.41 30.25 0.12
N MET A 736 -20.60 31.14 0.67
CA MET A 736 -19.17 31.30 0.47
C MET A 736 -18.38 30.69 1.63
N LEU A 737 -17.38 29.85 1.35
CA LEU A 737 -16.53 29.24 2.38
C LEU A 737 -15.23 30.04 2.54
N GLU A 738 -14.99 30.64 3.71
CA GLU A 738 -13.68 31.23 4.02
C GLU A 738 -12.70 30.12 4.41
N HIS A 739 -11.62 29.94 3.64
CA HIS A 739 -10.64 28.89 3.91
C HIS A 739 -9.87 29.14 5.22
N LEU A 740 -9.75 28.10 6.06
CA LEU A 740 -8.97 28.12 7.31
C LEU A 740 -7.53 28.65 7.08
N LYS A 741 -7.01 29.45 8.04
CA LYS A 741 -5.63 29.97 8.00
C LYS A 741 -4.64 28.79 7.86
N ARG A 742 -4.03 28.63 6.68
CA ARG A 742 -2.99 27.63 6.38
C ARG A 742 -1.94 27.54 7.51
N VAL A 743 -1.67 26.32 7.96
CA VAL A 743 -0.69 25.99 9.02
C VAL A 743 0.75 26.38 8.62
N ARG A 744 1.03 26.51 7.32
CA ARG A 744 2.26 27.13 6.79
C ARG A 744 1.93 28.11 5.66
N LYS A 745 2.39 29.35 5.78
CA LYS A 745 2.46 30.31 4.67
C LYS A 745 3.86 30.16 4.04
N PRO A 746 3.98 29.73 2.77
CA PRO A 746 5.27 29.77 2.08
C PRO A 746 5.77 31.22 2.07
N GLN A 747 7.05 31.45 2.39
CA GLN A 747 7.65 32.78 2.31
C GLN A 747 7.43 33.38 0.91
N GLY A 748 6.85 34.59 0.84
CA GLY A 748 6.66 35.34 -0.41
C GLY A 748 5.31 35.21 -1.14
N ALA A 749 4.34 34.44 -0.64
CA ALA A 749 3.04 34.27 -1.31
C ALA A 749 1.94 35.22 -0.78
N THR A 750 1.36 36.03 -1.67
CA THR A 750 0.18 36.89 -1.40
C THR A 750 -1.10 36.23 -1.94
N PRO A 751 -2.18 36.07 -1.14
CA PRO A 751 -3.45 35.56 -1.61
C PRO A 751 -4.12 36.51 -2.63
N PRO A 752 -4.90 36.00 -3.61
CA PRO A 752 -5.65 36.85 -4.54
C PRO A 752 -6.81 37.55 -3.83
N GLU A 753 -7.14 38.76 -4.29
CA GLU A 753 -8.23 39.58 -3.75
C GLU A 753 -9.57 39.12 -4.36
N VAL A 754 -10.52 38.66 -3.53
CA VAL A 754 -11.83 38.17 -3.98
C VAL A 754 -12.87 39.28 -3.76
N LYS A 755 -13.61 39.66 -4.81
CA LYS A 755 -14.71 40.63 -4.72
C LYS A 755 -16.01 39.92 -4.34
N ILE A 756 -16.54 40.27 -3.17
CA ILE A 756 -17.78 39.70 -2.61
C ILE A 756 -18.98 40.53 -3.04
N ASN A 757 -20.08 39.86 -3.42
CA ASN A 757 -21.37 40.49 -3.67
C ASN A 757 -22.29 40.31 -2.46
N GLU A 758 -22.29 41.30 -1.56
CA GLU A 758 -23.00 41.29 -0.28
C GLU A 758 -24.54 41.10 -0.39
N LYS A 759 -25.13 41.14 -1.59
CA LYS A 759 -26.57 40.88 -1.79
C LYS A 759 -26.92 39.40 -1.89
N ILE A 760 -25.98 38.56 -2.33
CA ILE A 760 -26.21 37.14 -2.58
C ILE A 760 -25.18 36.26 -1.87
N ASP A 761 -24.00 36.77 -1.52
CA ASP A 761 -22.91 36.02 -0.91
C ASP A 761 -22.97 36.08 0.63
N SER A 762 -23.00 34.93 1.31
CA SER A 762 -22.89 34.83 2.78
C SER A 762 -21.83 33.82 3.23
N PHE A 763 -21.19 34.00 4.39
CA PHE A 763 -20.09 33.12 4.81
C PHE A 763 -20.57 31.85 5.55
N TRP A 764 -20.10 30.69 5.11
CA TRP A 764 -20.45 29.35 5.62
C TRP A 764 -20.32 29.22 7.14
N HIS A 765 -19.23 29.73 7.73
CA HIS A 765 -19.03 29.61 9.17
C HIS A 765 -20.05 30.43 9.97
N ILE A 766 -20.49 31.58 9.44
CA ILE A 766 -21.52 32.42 10.03
C ILE A 766 -22.88 31.69 9.95
N GLU A 767 -23.22 31.17 8.76
CA GLU A 767 -24.46 30.41 8.54
C GLU A 767 -24.52 29.15 9.42
N MET A 768 -23.40 28.43 9.57
CA MET A 768 -23.32 27.23 10.40
C MET A 768 -23.34 27.52 11.89
N GLU A 769 -22.77 28.64 12.35
CA GLU A 769 -22.84 29.07 13.75
C GLU A 769 -24.27 29.51 14.11
N GLU A 770 -24.93 30.24 13.20
CA GLU A 770 -26.34 30.62 13.35
C GLU A 770 -27.27 29.40 13.31
N ALA A 771 -27.02 28.42 12.43
CA ALA A 771 -27.77 27.16 12.37
C ALA A 771 -27.55 26.27 13.61
N SER A 772 -26.32 26.19 14.12
CA SER A 772 -25.96 25.39 15.30
C SER A 772 -26.50 25.98 16.60
N SER A 773 -26.80 27.28 16.62
CA SER A 773 -27.51 27.93 17.73
C SER A 773 -28.99 27.58 17.81
N LYS A 774 -29.55 26.95 16.76
CA LYS A 774 -30.93 26.47 16.72
C LYS A 774 -30.97 24.98 17.12
N ASN A 775 -32.04 24.54 17.77
CA ASN A 775 -32.15 23.17 18.29
C ASN A 775 -32.37 22.18 17.12
N LEU A 776 -31.26 21.66 16.57
CA LEU A 776 -31.19 20.91 15.29
C LEU A 776 -31.76 19.48 15.33
N GLN A 777 -32.36 19.02 16.42
CA GLN A 777 -32.85 17.63 16.54
C GLN A 777 -34.09 17.29 15.68
N ALA A 778 -34.46 18.08 14.66
CA ALA A 778 -35.69 17.87 13.88
C ALA A 778 -35.67 18.27 12.39
N SER A 779 -34.52 18.45 11.72
CA SER A 779 -34.53 18.70 10.26
C SER A 779 -34.89 17.42 9.48
N LYS A 780 -36.03 17.45 8.75
CA LYS A 780 -36.48 16.36 7.85
C LYS A 780 -35.74 16.45 6.50
N ILE A 781 -35.50 15.31 5.87
CA ILE A 781 -34.96 15.22 4.50
C ILE A 781 -35.96 15.83 3.51
N GLU A 782 -35.47 16.61 2.54
CA GLU A 782 -36.24 17.19 1.44
C GLU A 782 -36.13 16.32 0.18
N TRP A 783 -37.25 16.09 -0.51
CA TRP A 783 -37.33 15.21 -1.69
C TRP A 783 -37.39 16.05 -2.97
N ASN A 784 -36.50 15.74 -3.94
CA ASN A 784 -36.40 16.43 -5.24
C ASN A 784 -37.04 15.61 -6.38
N ASP A 785 -37.55 16.28 -7.42
CA ASP A 785 -38.04 15.64 -8.65
C ASP A 785 -36.90 15.17 -9.56
N SER A 786 -37.17 14.21 -10.44
CA SER A 786 -36.13 13.53 -11.23
C SER A 786 -35.33 14.44 -12.17
N GLU A 787 -35.95 15.47 -12.71
CA GLU A 787 -35.33 16.43 -13.63
C GLU A 787 -34.86 17.72 -12.94
N ASP A 788 -34.97 17.81 -11.62
CA ASP A 788 -34.44 18.97 -10.89
C ASP A 788 -32.92 19.06 -11.08
N PRO A 789 -32.34 20.26 -11.26
CA PRO A 789 -30.91 20.45 -11.36
C PRO A 789 -30.17 19.93 -10.12
N LEU A 790 -29.12 19.14 -10.35
CA LEU A 790 -28.27 18.62 -9.28
C LEU A 790 -27.04 19.52 -9.06
N PHE A 791 -26.36 19.92 -10.15
CA PHE A 791 -25.25 20.86 -10.11
C PHE A 791 -25.00 21.53 -11.47
N ILE A 792 -24.27 22.65 -11.44
CA ILE A 792 -23.75 23.36 -12.60
C ILE A 792 -22.23 23.32 -12.57
N LEU A 793 -21.60 22.82 -13.63
CA LEU A 793 -20.14 22.73 -13.71
C LEU A 793 -19.57 23.62 -14.82
N TYR A 794 -18.69 24.56 -14.45
CA TYR A 794 -18.07 25.48 -15.39
C TYR A 794 -16.83 24.88 -16.07
N THR A 795 -16.78 24.93 -17.40
CA THR A 795 -15.63 24.48 -18.21
C THR A 795 -15.04 25.64 -19.01
N SER A 796 -13.70 25.81 -18.97
CA SER A 796 -12.99 26.80 -19.78
C SER A 796 -12.86 26.28 -21.21
N GLY A 797 -13.74 26.71 -22.12
CA GLY A 797 -13.63 26.35 -23.53
C GLY A 797 -12.36 26.93 -24.17
N SER A 798 -11.95 26.38 -25.32
CA SER A 798 -10.89 26.94 -26.19
C SER A 798 -11.14 28.39 -26.63
N THR A 799 -12.37 28.89 -26.44
CA THR A 799 -12.82 30.26 -26.72
C THR A 799 -12.62 31.24 -25.54
N GLY A 800 -12.11 30.80 -24.38
CA GLY A 800 -11.79 31.65 -23.23
C GLY A 800 -12.94 32.04 -22.30
N THR A 801 -14.21 31.94 -22.74
CA THR A 801 -15.39 32.20 -21.88
C THR A 801 -15.93 30.91 -21.26
N PRO A 802 -16.02 30.79 -19.92
CA PRO A 802 -16.53 29.60 -19.24
C PRO A 802 -17.95 29.18 -19.70
N LYS A 803 -18.23 27.87 -19.66
CA LYS A 803 -19.54 27.26 -19.98
C LYS A 803 -20.04 26.48 -18.77
N GLY A 804 -21.15 26.87 -18.15
CA GLY A 804 -21.76 26.15 -17.03
C GLY A 804 -22.68 25.04 -17.53
N LEU A 805 -22.24 23.78 -17.53
CA LEU A 805 -23.05 22.63 -17.96
C LEU A 805 -23.99 22.18 -16.83
N VAL A 806 -25.26 21.94 -17.17
CA VAL A 806 -26.31 21.56 -16.21
C VAL A 806 -26.55 20.05 -16.25
N HIS A 807 -26.53 19.42 -15.07
CA HIS A 807 -26.87 18.01 -14.86
C HIS A 807 -28.07 17.87 -13.92
N THR A 808 -28.94 16.90 -14.17
CA THR A 808 -30.20 16.68 -13.41
C THR A 808 -30.12 15.47 -12.47
N THR A 809 -30.97 15.47 -11.44
CA THR A 809 -30.87 14.61 -10.25
C THR A 809 -30.91 13.12 -10.57
N THR A 810 -32.04 12.58 -11.05
CA THR A 810 -32.20 11.12 -11.18
C THR A 810 -31.33 10.53 -12.29
N GLY A 811 -31.24 11.20 -13.43
CA GLY A 811 -30.44 10.73 -14.57
C GLY A 811 -28.95 10.62 -14.24
N TYR A 812 -28.40 11.66 -13.58
CA TYR A 812 -27.00 11.68 -13.19
C TYR A 812 -26.69 10.69 -12.07
N MET A 813 -27.55 10.59 -11.05
CA MET A 813 -27.38 9.62 -9.96
C MET A 813 -27.40 8.18 -10.48
N THR A 814 -28.36 7.84 -11.35
CA THR A 814 -28.49 6.48 -11.92
C THR A 814 -27.27 6.13 -12.79
N TYR A 815 -26.79 7.08 -13.61
CA TYR A 815 -25.59 6.88 -14.43
C TYR A 815 -24.32 6.75 -13.58
N ALA A 816 -24.11 7.63 -12.60
CA ALA A 816 -22.94 7.62 -11.74
C ALA A 816 -22.88 6.35 -10.87
N TYR A 817 -24.04 5.89 -10.37
CA TYR A 817 -24.18 4.63 -9.67
C TYR A 817 -23.70 3.46 -10.54
N GLU A 818 -24.27 3.30 -11.73
CA GLU A 818 -23.97 2.16 -12.61
C GLU A 818 -22.54 2.21 -13.18
N ALA A 819 -22.03 3.39 -13.51
CA ALA A 819 -20.69 3.57 -14.05
C ALA A 819 -19.60 3.17 -13.04
N VAL A 820 -19.71 3.60 -11.77
CA VAL A 820 -18.79 3.19 -10.71
C VAL A 820 -18.92 1.69 -10.44
N LYS A 821 -20.17 1.19 -10.34
CA LYS A 821 -20.47 -0.23 -10.13
C LYS A 821 -19.84 -1.16 -11.16
N THR A 822 -19.95 -0.83 -12.45
CA THR A 822 -19.62 -1.80 -13.52
C THR A 822 -18.27 -1.56 -14.19
N ILE A 823 -17.80 -0.31 -14.32
CA ILE A 823 -16.46 -0.03 -14.91
C ILE A 823 -15.36 -0.50 -13.96
N PHE A 824 -15.52 -0.20 -12.66
CA PHE A 824 -14.56 -0.57 -11.63
C PHE A 824 -14.96 -1.86 -10.89
N ASP A 825 -16.06 -2.50 -11.28
CA ASP A 825 -16.60 -3.71 -10.64
C ASP A 825 -16.67 -3.56 -9.11
N THR A 826 -17.24 -2.44 -8.64
CA THR A 826 -17.12 -2.05 -7.23
C THR A 826 -17.96 -2.93 -6.33
N LYS A 827 -17.37 -3.29 -5.20
CA LYS A 827 -17.98 -4.04 -4.11
C LYS A 827 -18.15 -3.11 -2.92
N SER A 828 -19.12 -3.39 -2.05
CA SER A 828 -19.44 -2.54 -0.89
C SER A 828 -18.28 -2.32 0.09
N ASP A 829 -17.23 -3.14 0.04
CA ASP A 829 -16.00 -2.99 0.84
C ASP A 829 -14.83 -2.36 0.08
N ASP A 830 -15.04 -1.89 -1.15
CA ASP A 830 -14.03 -1.17 -1.91
C ASP A 830 -13.84 0.26 -1.37
N VAL A 831 -12.59 0.62 -1.09
CA VAL A 831 -12.16 2.01 -0.86
C VAL A 831 -11.85 2.62 -2.23
N PHE A 832 -12.64 3.58 -2.68
CA PHE A 832 -12.50 4.22 -3.98
C PHE A 832 -11.78 5.56 -3.83
N TRP A 833 -10.72 5.80 -4.61
CA TRP A 833 -10.04 7.09 -4.58
C TRP A 833 -9.78 7.61 -5.98
N CYS A 834 -10.38 8.77 -6.28
CA CYS A 834 -10.01 9.56 -7.43
C CYS A 834 -9.16 10.75 -6.96
N THR A 835 -8.00 10.94 -7.60
CA THR A 835 -7.08 12.03 -7.24
C THR A 835 -7.46 13.37 -7.89
N ALA A 836 -8.66 13.48 -8.48
CA ALA A 836 -9.15 14.67 -9.14
C ALA A 836 -9.81 15.64 -8.14
N ASP A 837 -9.73 16.94 -8.45
CA ASP A 837 -10.41 17.98 -7.69
C ASP A 837 -11.92 18.02 -8.01
N ILE A 838 -12.74 18.41 -7.03
CA ILE A 838 -14.21 18.48 -7.19
C ILE A 838 -14.66 19.60 -8.13
N GLY A 839 -13.78 20.55 -8.50
CA GLY A 839 -14.01 21.51 -9.58
C GLY A 839 -14.05 20.90 -10.99
N TRP A 840 -13.86 19.58 -11.14
CA TRP A 840 -13.95 18.84 -12.41
C TRP A 840 -15.08 17.79 -12.39
N ILE A 841 -15.56 17.40 -13.58
CA ILE A 841 -16.65 16.42 -13.73
C ILE A 841 -16.25 15.03 -13.20
N THR A 842 -14.96 14.69 -13.28
CA THR A 842 -14.39 13.47 -12.70
C THR A 842 -14.53 13.46 -11.17
N GLY A 843 -14.35 14.60 -10.51
CA GLY A 843 -14.54 14.73 -9.06
C GLY A 843 -15.99 14.52 -8.65
N HIS A 844 -16.94 15.16 -9.32
CA HIS A 844 -18.38 14.97 -9.05
C HIS A 844 -18.79 13.50 -9.16
N THR A 845 -18.35 12.82 -10.23
CA THR A 845 -18.75 11.44 -10.53
C THR A 845 -18.03 10.40 -9.65
N PHE A 846 -16.71 10.53 -9.47
CA PHE A 846 -15.84 9.48 -8.93
C PHE A 846 -15.25 9.80 -7.55
N VAL A 847 -15.49 11.00 -7.00
CA VAL A 847 -15.17 11.32 -5.58
C VAL A 847 -16.45 11.35 -4.76
N VAL A 848 -17.53 11.96 -5.26
CA VAL A 848 -18.75 12.22 -4.46
C VAL A 848 -19.90 11.28 -4.83
N TYR A 849 -20.60 11.50 -5.94
CA TYR A 849 -21.91 10.86 -6.18
C TYR A 849 -21.82 9.34 -6.39
N GLY A 850 -21.01 8.88 -7.34
CA GLY A 850 -20.95 7.46 -7.71
C GLY A 850 -20.52 6.55 -6.55
N PRO A 851 -19.41 6.84 -5.83
CA PRO A 851 -19.01 6.05 -4.68
C PRO A 851 -20.04 6.07 -3.53
N LEU A 852 -20.59 7.24 -3.18
CA LEU A 852 -21.55 7.33 -2.06
C LEU A 852 -22.88 6.65 -2.36
N LEU A 853 -23.38 6.74 -3.60
CA LEU A 853 -24.59 6.02 -4.03
C LEU A 853 -24.40 4.50 -4.03
N ASN A 854 -23.17 4.03 -4.27
CA ASN A 854 -22.81 2.62 -4.14
C ASN A 854 -22.43 2.22 -2.70
N GLY A 855 -22.51 3.14 -1.74
CA GLY A 855 -22.15 2.90 -0.34
C GLY A 855 -20.65 2.65 -0.11
N LEU A 856 -19.79 3.14 -1.00
CA LEU A 856 -18.34 2.95 -0.93
C LEU A 856 -17.68 3.96 -0.01
N THR A 857 -16.54 3.56 0.56
CA THR A 857 -15.65 4.51 1.25
C THR A 857 -14.87 5.31 0.20
N THR A 858 -15.08 6.63 0.14
CA THR A 858 -14.40 7.53 -0.79
C THR A 858 -13.39 8.44 -0.10
N MET A 859 -12.39 8.93 -0.83
CA MET A 859 -11.27 9.71 -0.29
C MET A 859 -11.06 11.05 -0.99
N MET A 860 -10.67 12.07 -0.21
CA MET A 860 -10.31 13.41 -0.69
C MET A 860 -8.92 13.79 -0.18
N LEU A 861 -8.04 14.28 -1.07
CA LEU A 861 -6.69 14.75 -0.74
C LEU A 861 -6.58 16.25 -1.04
N GLU A 862 -6.17 17.05 -0.06
CA GLU A 862 -5.76 18.45 -0.24
C GLU A 862 -4.23 18.55 -0.36
N GLY A 863 -3.72 18.98 -1.51
CA GLY A 863 -2.28 19.12 -1.78
C GLY A 863 -1.81 18.39 -3.05
N LEU A 864 -0.51 18.52 -3.37
CA LEU A 864 0.05 17.91 -4.58
C LEU A 864 0.43 16.44 -4.35
N PRO A 865 0.16 15.54 -5.32
CA PRO A 865 0.40 14.10 -5.25
C PRO A 865 1.87 13.64 -5.16
N ASN A 866 2.81 14.58 -5.27
CA ASN A 866 4.26 14.39 -5.17
C ASN A 866 4.90 15.35 -4.14
N TYR A 867 4.11 15.93 -3.24
CA TYR A 867 4.59 16.77 -2.15
C TYR A 867 4.43 16.05 -0.79
N PRO A 868 5.48 16.00 0.05
CA PRO A 868 6.80 16.61 -0.16
C PRO A 868 7.68 15.88 -1.18
N ASP A 869 7.38 14.63 -1.54
CA ASP A 869 8.08 13.88 -2.59
C ASP A 869 7.13 12.99 -3.43
N GLY A 870 7.66 12.41 -4.52
CA GLY A 870 6.94 11.57 -5.50
C GLY A 870 6.28 10.30 -4.96
N SER A 871 6.30 10.05 -3.65
CA SER A 871 5.66 8.87 -3.06
C SER A 871 4.29 9.10 -2.47
N ARG A 872 3.86 10.36 -2.41
CA ARG A 872 2.65 10.77 -1.68
C ARG A 872 1.37 10.10 -2.17
N VAL A 873 1.15 9.91 -3.48
CA VAL A 873 -0.03 9.16 -3.98
C VAL A 873 -0.03 7.73 -3.45
N TRP A 874 1.13 7.09 -3.46
CA TRP A 874 1.25 5.68 -3.11
C TRP A 874 1.19 5.49 -1.60
N GLN A 875 1.72 6.44 -0.80
CA GLN A 875 1.47 6.51 0.65
C GLN A 875 0.00 6.53 0.98
N ILE A 876 -0.80 7.29 0.22
CA ILE A 876 -2.23 7.43 0.48
C ILE A 876 -2.97 6.18 0.04
N VAL A 877 -2.57 5.61 -1.11
CA VAL A 877 -2.99 4.27 -1.51
C VAL A 877 -2.69 3.28 -0.39
N GLU A 878 -1.47 3.16 0.12
CA GLU A 878 -1.10 2.19 1.16
C GLU A 878 -1.71 2.51 2.54
N LYS A 879 -1.93 3.78 2.86
CA LYS A 879 -2.40 4.22 4.18
C LYS A 879 -3.90 3.97 4.35
N HIS A 880 -4.66 4.23 3.29
CA HIS A 880 -6.11 4.14 3.32
C HIS A 880 -6.63 2.93 2.52
N LYS A 881 -5.69 2.17 1.95
CA LYS A 881 -5.88 1.06 1.04
C LYS A 881 -7.07 1.15 0.14
N VAL A 882 -6.97 2.24 -0.59
CA VAL A 882 -7.57 2.45 -1.89
C VAL A 882 -7.49 1.16 -2.68
N THR A 883 -8.66 0.66 -3.00
CA THR A 883 -8.85 -0.52 -3.82
C THR A 883 -9.04 -0.18 -5.29
N LYS A 884 -9.51 1.03 -5.59
CA LYS A 884 -9.68 1.53 -6.95
C LYS A 884 -9.07 2.92 -7.01
N LEU A 885 -8.01 3.09 -7.79
CA LEU A 885 -7.39 4.40 -8.02
C LEU A 885 -7.84 4.92 -9.37
N TYR A 886 -8.25 6.18 -9.40
CA TYR A 886 -8.49 6.89 -10.65
C TYR A 886 -7.70 8.18 -10.69
N THR A 887 -6.72 8.26 -11.58
CA THR A 887 -5.76 9.37 -11.63
C THR A 887 -5.48 9.87 -13.06
N ALA A 888 -4.68 10.92 -13.22
CA ALA A 888 -4.37 11.50 -14.54
C ALA A 888 -2.98 11.04 -15.04
N PRO A 889 -2.79 10.76 -16.34
CA PRO A 889 -1.47 10.39 -16.88
C PRO A 889 -0.36 11.42 -16.63
N THR A 890 -0.68 12.70 -16.47
CA THR A 890 0.28 13.75 -16.10
C THR A 890 0.83 13.54 -14.69
N ALA A 891 -0.02 13.15 -13.72
CA ALA A 891 0.44 12.79 -12.37
C ALA A 891 1.30 11.53 -12.42
N VAL A 892 0.92 10.55 -13.23
CA VAL A 892 1.68 9.31 -13.47
C VAL A 892 3.07 9.60 -14.04
N ARG A 893 3.18 10.48 -15.06
CA ARG A 893 4.49 10.88 -15.63
C ARG A 893 5.35 11.67 -14.64
N SER A 894 4.75 12.53 -13.81
CA SER A 894 5.45 13.24 -12.74
C SER A 894 5.99 12.29 -11.66
N LEU A 895 5.22 11.27 -11.28
CA LEU A 895 5.65 10.21 -10.36
C LEU A 895 6.69 9.27 -11.02
N MET A 896 6.62 9.08 -12.34
CA MET A 896 7.57 8.30 -13.16
C MET A 896 8.91 9.01 -13.39
N ALA A 897 8.95 10.34 -13.28
CA ALA A 897 10.21 11.11 -13.33
C ALA A 897 11.00 11.02 -12.02
N CYS A 898 10.38 10.56 -10.93
CA CYS A 898 11.04 10.23 -9.67
C CYS A 898 11.56 8.78 -9.70
N PRO A 899 12.54 8.40 -8.86
CA PRO A 899 12.97 7.01 -8.76
C PRO A 899 11.76 6.12 -8.57
N ASP A 900 11.71 5.01 -9.31
CA ASP A 900 10.63 4.03 -9.28
C ASP A 900 10.26 3.65 -7.84
N GLU A 901 11.26 3.58 -6.94
CA GLU A 901 11.12 3.39 -5.51
C GLU A 901 10.09 4.32 -4.89
N MET A 902 9.89 5.56 -5.32
CA MET A 902 8.80 6.42 -4.83
C MET A 902 7.39 5.79 -5.00
N VAL A 903 7.22 4.85 -5.92
CA VAL A 903 5.95 4.18 -6.22
C VAL A 903 5.82 2.80 -5.61
N THR A 904 6.85 1.96 -5.68
CA THR A 904 6.80 0.66 -4.97
C THR A 904 7.09 0.79 -3.51
N LYS A 905 7.57 1.98 -3.10
CA LYS A 905 7.68 2.36 -1.71
C LYS A 905 6.42 2.53 -0.96
N HIS A 906 5.30 2.28 -1.57
CA HIS A 906 4.09 2.08 -0.84
C HIS A 906 3.34 0.92 -1.44
N SER A 907 2.78 0.07 -0.58
CA SER A 907 1.91 -1.01 -0.99
C SER A 907 0.73 -0.47 -1.78
N ARG A 908 0.51 -1.07 -2.95
CA ARG A 908 -0.68 -0.86 -3.78
C ARG A 908 -1.47 -2.16 -3.86
N ASP A 909 -1.29 -3.05 -2.90
CA ASP A 909 -1.80 -4.42 -2.98
C ASP A 909 -3.30 -4.49 -2.70
N SER A 910 -3.84 -3.46 -2.03
CA SER A 910 -5.28 -3.24 -2.00
C SER A 910 -5.84 -2.90 -3.37
N LEU A 911 -5.01 -2.34 -4.24
CA LEU A 911 -5.41 -1.64 -5.42
C LEU A 911 -5.66 -2.65 -6.54
N LYS A 912 -6.93 -2.95 -6.73
CA LYS A 912 -7.43 -3.94 -7.67
C LYS A 912 -7.50 -3.39 -9.08
N ILE A 913 -7.74 -2.08 -9.22
CA ILE A 913 -7.92 -1.41 -10.51
C ILE A 913 -7.34 0.00 -10.46
N ILE A 914 -6.50 0.33 -11.44
CA ILE A 914 -6.03 1.69 -11.74
C ILE A 914 -6.62 2.15 -13.05
N GLY A 915 -7.58 3.07 -12.99
CA GLY A 915 -7.95 3.81 -14.19
C GLY A 915 -7.09 5.06 -14.34
N VAL A 916 -6.92 5.50 -15.58
CA VAL A 916 -6.41 6.83 -15.88
C VAL A 916 -7.37 7.59 -16.77
N VAL A 917 -7.51 8.90 -16.55
CA VAL A 917 -8.50 9.73 -17.23
C VAL A 917 -8.03 11.16 -17.43
N GLY A 918 -8.65 11.84 -18.38
CA GLY A 918 -8.43 13.25 -18.67
C GLY A 918 -7.47 13.50 -19.83
N GLU A 919 -6.63 12.54 -20.19
CA GLU A 919 -5.75 12.60 -21.38
C GLU A 919 -5.28 11.19 -21.80
N PRO A 920 -4.76 11.00 -23.03
CA PRO A 920 -4.18 9.73 -23.46
C PRO A 920 -2.92 9.36 -22.64
N ILE A 921 -2.81 8.10 -22.20
CA ILE A 921 -1.61 7.58 -21.56
C ILE A 921 -0.72 6.88 -22.59
N ASN A 922 0.56 7.24 -22.66
CA ASN A 922 1.47 6.57 -23.57
C ASN A 922 1.78 5.12 -23.07
N PRO A 923 2.14 4.18 -23.96
CA PRO A 923 2.36 2.78 -23.58
C PRO A 923 3.50 2.56 -22.56
N GLY A 924 4.48 3.46 -22.48
CA GLY A 924 5.58 3.38 -21.50
C GLY A 924 5.14 3.72 -20.09
N ALA A 925 4.40 4.81 -19.92
CA ALA A 925 3.78 5.22 -18.65
C ALA A 925 2.63 4.28 -18.26
N TRP A 926 1.87 3.75 -19.23
CA TRP A 926 0.88 2.70 -18.98
C TRP A 926 1.56 1.44 -18.46
N ARG A 927 2.64 0.95 -19.10
CA ARG A 927 3.39 -0.23 -18.63
C ARG A 927 4.09 0.01 -17.30
N TRP A 928 4.59 1.21 -17.05
CA TRP A 928 5.14 1.61 -15.76
C TRP A 928 4.06 1.63 -14.67
N LEU A 929 2.87 2.21 -14.93
CA LEU A 929 1.77 2.22 -13.97
C LEU A 929 1.14 0.83 -13.78
N HIS A 930 1.08 0.01 -14.83
CA HIS A 930 0.61 -1.38 -14.80
C HIS A 930 1.56 -2.30 -14.04
N ARG A 931 2.87 -2.19 -14.31
CA ARG A 931 3.93 -3.03 -13.72
C ARG A 931 4.26 -2.61 -12.30
N LEU A 932 4.15 -1.31 -12.00
CA LEU A 932 4.54 -0.75 -10.71
C LEU A 932 3.32 -0.37 -9.91
N GLY A 933 2.47 0.54 -10.41
CA GLY A 933 1.27 1.00 -9.69
C GLY A 933 0.30 -0.11 -9.28
N GLY A 934 0.02 -1.07 -10.18
CA GLY A 934 -0.99 -2.11 -9.99
C GLY A 934 -1.81 -2.35 -11.28
N PRO A 935 -2.79 -3.26 -11.27
CA PRO A 935 -3.50 -3.66 -12.49
C PRO A 935 -4.24 -2.48 -13.13
N MET A 936 -3.93 -2.18 -14.39
CA MET A 936 -4.60 -1.09 -15.13
C MET A 936 -6.02 -1.50 -15.52
N LEU A 937 -6.91 -0.51 -15.50
CA LEU A 937 -8.30 -0.65 -15.89
C LEU A 937 -8.39 -1.20 -17.31
N THR A 938 -9.20 -2.24 -17.43
CA THR A 938 -9.85 -2.66 -18.65
C THR A 938 -11.35 -2.37 -18.43
N PRO A 939 -12.12 -1.76 -19.34
CA PRO A 939 -13.56 -1.63 -19.11
C PRO A 939 -14.13 -3.02 -18.97
N PHE A 940 -14.84 -3.25 -17.88
CA PHE A 940 -15.36 -4.58 -17.56
C PHE A 940 -14.19 -5.56 -17.31
N PRO A 941 -13.47 -5.40 -16.18
CA PRO A 941 -12.24 -6.10 -15.82
C PRO A 941 -12.31 -7.62 -15.71
N GLY A 942 -13.48 -8.23 -15.91
CA GLY A 942 -13.62 -9.67 -16.10
C GLY A 942 -13.91 -10.12 -17.54
N ALA A 943 -13.97 -9.21 -18.51
CA ALA A 943 -14.51 -9.49 -19.83
C ALA A 943 -13.60 -9.07 -20.99
N THR A 944 -13.01 -7.88 -20.94
CA THR A 944 -12.26 -7.32 -22.08
C THR A 944 -10.75 -7.29 -21.80
N PRO A 945 -9.88 -7.75 -22.73
CA PRO A 945 -8.44 -7.53 -22.62
C PRO A 945 -8.10 -6.05 -22.72
N THR A 946 -6.90 -5.63 -22.32
CA THR A 946 -6.43 -4.25 -22.55
C THR A 946 -5.21 -4.21 -23.42
N LYS A 947 -5.24 -3.27 -24.36
CA LYS A 947 -4.13 -2.91 -25.23
C LYS A 947 -3.49 -1.63 -24.65
N PRO A 948 -2.20 -1.64 -24.27
CA PRO A 948 -1.55 -0.48 -23.63
C PRO A 948 -1.73 0.80 -24.45
N GLY A 949 -2.33 1.84 -23.85
CA GLY A 949 -2.60 3.14 -24.48
C GLY A 949 -3.96 3.28 -25.19
N SER A 950 -4.81 2.24 -25.20
CA SER A 950 -6.18 2.30 -25.73
C SER A 950 -7.17 2.89 -24.72
N ALA A 951 -8.15 3.65 -25.20
CA ALA A 951 -9.37 4.02 -24.47
C ALA A 951 -10.45 2.92 -24.52
N THR A 952 -10.13 1.76 -25.11
CA THR A 952 -10.85 0.49 -25.01
C THR A 952 -12.27 0.48 -25.61
N LYS A 953 -13.29 -0.10 -24.95
CA LYS A 953 -14.64 -0.36 -25.52
C LYS A 953 -15.74 0.54 -24.93
N PRO A 954 -16.89 0.75 -25.62
CA PRO A 954 -17.95 1.67 -25.19
C PRO A 954 -18.72 1.21 -23.93
N PHE A 955 -19.25 2.18 -23.16
CA PHE A 955 -20.12 1.95 -22.00
C PHE A 955 -21.61 1.85 -22.39
N PHE A 956 -22.46 1.31 -21.50
CA PHE A 956 -23.88 1.04 -21.80
C PHE A 956 -24.65 2.25 -22.33
N SER A 957 -25.47 2.02 -23.37
CA SER A 957 -26.21 3.03 -24.14
C SER A 957 -25.37 4.14 -24.82
N VAL A 958 -24.03 4.11 -24.71
CA VAL A 958 -23.13 5.05 -25.41
C VAL A 958 -22.75 4.47 -26.77
N ASP A 959 -22.95 5.23 -27.85
CA ASP A 959 -22.79 4.78 -29.24
C ASP A 959 -21.73 5.62 -30.00
N PRO A 960 -20.42 5.29 -29.86
CA PRO A 960 -19.34 6.05 -30.48
C PRO A 960 -19.15 5.71 -31.96
N VAL A 961 -19.24 6.73 -32.80
CA VAL A 961 -19.00 6.66 -34.24
C VAL A 961 -17.81 7.53 -34.63
N LEU A 962 -17.02 7.05 -35.59
CA LEU A 962 -15.97 7.84 -36.23
C LEU A 962 -16.51 8.37 -37.55
N VAL A 963 -16.39 9.68 -37.76
CA VAL A 963 -16.76 10.33 -39.02
C VAL A 963 -15.55 11.01 -39.63
N ASP A 964 -15.54 11.15 -40.95
CA ASP A 964 -14.57 12.02 -41.61
C ASP A 964 -14.94 13.51 -41.40
N ASP A 965 -14.18 14.42 -42.01
CA ASP A 965 -14.42 15.86 -41.89
C ASP A 965 -15.77 16.31 -42.47
N LYS A 966 -16.41 15.49 -43.31
CA LYS A 966 -17.73 15.76 -43.89
C LYS A 966 -18.89 15.22 -43.06
N GLY A 967 -18.59 14.42 -42.03
CA GLY A 967 -19.60 13.77 -41.19
C GLY A 967 -20.02 12.39 -41.69
N ASP A 968 -19.35 11.84 -42.71
CA ASP A 968 -19.66 10.50 -43.23
C ASP A 968 -19.09 9.42 -42.31
N LEU A 969 -19.88 8.37 -42.02
CA LEU A 969 -19.50 7.30 -41.09
C LEU A 969 -18.37 6.43 -41.64
N LEU A 970 -17.30 6.29 -40.85
CA LEU A 970 -16.14 5.46 -41.16
C LEU A 970 -16.31 4.03 -40.59
N ARG A 971 -16.10 3.02 -41.45
CA ARG A 971 -16.28 1.58 -41.13
C ARG A 971 -14.95 0.84 -41.09
N GLY A 972 -14.89 -0.23 -40.28
CA GLY A 972 -13.69 -1.05 -40.12
C GLY A 972 -12.61 -0.42 -39.23
N GLU A 973 -11.37 -0.91 -39.36
CA GLU A 973 -10.18 -0.34 -38.71
C GLU A 973 -9.81 0.98 -39.40
N THR A 974 -10.01 2.09 -38.71
CA THR A 974 -10.01 3.45 -39.30
C THR A 974 -9.77 4.51 -38.23
N GLU A 975 -9.35 5.70 -38.64
CA GLU A 975 -9.18 6.88 -37.77
C GLU A 975 -10.05 8.05 -38.26
N GLY A 976 -10.63 8.83 -37.34
CA GLY A 976 -11.50 9.97 -37.67
C GLY A 976 -12.00 10.75 -36.45
N ASN A 977 -12.96 11.64 -36.67
CA ASN A 977 -13.55 12.52 -35.64
C ASN A 977 -14.54 11.73 -34.77
N LEU A 978 -14.40 11.81 -33.44
CA LEU A 978 -15.22 11.05 -32.51
C LEU A 978 -16.55 11.75 -32.19
N CYS A 979 -17.66 11.08 -32.47
CA CYS A 979 -19.03 11.54 -32.16
C CYS A 979 -19.85 10.47 -31.42
N PHE A 980 -20.97 10.86 -30.78
CA PHE A 980 -21.96 9.93 -30.22
C PHE A 980 -23.30 10.05 -30.94
N ALA A 981 -23.90 8.92 -31.30
CA ALA A 981 -25.15 8.87 -32.06
C ALA A 981 -26.42 8.83 -31.20
N ARG A 982 -26.31 8.63 -29.87
CA ARG A 982 -27.46 8.49 -28.96
C ARG A 982 -27.21 9.14 -27.60
N ALA A 983 -28.29 9.48 -26.90
CA ALA A 983 -28.24 10.03 -25.54
C ALA A 983 -28.12 8.93 -24.47
N TRP A 984 -27.54 9.30 -23.33
CA TRP A 984 -27.44 8.45 -22.15
C TRP A 984 -27.87 9.24 -20.88
N PRO A 985 -28.24 8.57 -19.77
CA PRO A 985 -28.82 9.25 -18.61
C PRO A 985 -27.92 10.30 -17.92
N GLY A 986 -26.61 10.17 -18.02
CA GLY A 986 -25.64 11.12 -17.44
C GLY A 986 -25.30 12.33 -18.31
N MET A 987 -25.87 12.45 -19.51
CA MET A 987 -25.55 13.53 -20.46
C MET A 987 -26.02 14.90 -19.90
N ALA A 988 -25.18 15.93 -20.07
CA ALA A 988 -25.57 17.31 -19.71
C ALA A 988 -26.82 17.73 -20.51
N ARG A 989 -27.75 18.41 -19.84
CA ARG A 989 -29.03 18.83 -20.45
C ARG A 989 -28.87 20.08 -21.30
N THR A 990 -28.08 21.03 -20.81
CA THR A 990 -27.90 22.34 -21.44
C THR A 990 -26.66 23.04 -20.91
N ILE A 991 -26.34 24.19 -21.49
CA ILE A 991 -25.52 25.23 -20.84
C ILE A 991 -26.48 26.15 -20.09
N TRP A 992 -26.15 26.44 -18.83
CA TRP A 992 -26.89 27.31 -17.92
C TRP A 992 -27.12 28.69 -18.56
N GLY A 993 -28.39 29.07 -18.66
CA GLY A 993 -28.82 30.32 -19.28
C GLY A 993 -28.57 30.44 -20.81
N ASP A 994 -28.09 29.38 -21.48
CA ASP A 994 -27.72 29.45 -22.91
C ASP A 994 -27.83 28.10 -23.65
N HIS A 995 -29.07 27.64 -23.84
CA HIS A 995 -29.33 26.38 -24.58
C HIS A 995 -28.86 26.43 -26.04
N SER A 996 -28.95 27.59 -26.68
CA SER A 996 -28.49 27.78 -28.06
C SER A 996 -26.99 27.52 -28.22
N ARG A 997 -26.17 27.96 -27.26
CA ARG A 997 -24.73 27.66 -27.24
C ARG A 997 -24.44 26.19 -27.02
N PHE A 998 -25.29 25.47 -26.30
CA PHE A 998 -25.16 24.01 -26.14
C PHE A 998 -25.33 23.31 -27.49
N ILE A 999 -26.41 23.64 -28.22
CA ILE A 999 -26.65 23.12 -29.58
C ILE A 999 -25.49 23.47 -30.51
N LYS A 1000 -25.08 24.75 -30.55
CA LYS A 1000 -23.99 25.22 -31.42
C LYS A 1000 -22.67 24.51 -31.15
N THR A 1001 -22.38 24.22 -29.88
CA THR A 1001 -21.11 23.59 -29.50
C THR A 1001 -21.07 22.13 -29.90
N TYR A 1002 -22.14 21.36 -29.66
CA TYR A 1002 -22.08 19.90 -29.70
C TYR A 1002 -22.83 19.27 -30.87
N PHE A 1003 -23.80 19.96 -31.50
CA PHE A 1003 -24.68 19.35 -32.50
C PHE A 1003 -24.67 20.06 -33.86
N SER A 1004 -24.07 21.25 -33.98
CA SER A 1004 -24.05 21.98 -35.25
C SER A 1004 -23.01 21.49 -36.25
N THR A 1005 -21.86 20.96 -35.80
CA THR A 1005 -20.80 20.47 -36.69
C THR A 1005 -21.26 19.25 -37.48
N TYR A 1006 -21.89 18.29 -36.79
CA TYR A 1006 -22.44 17.07 -37.37
C TYR A 1006 -23.88 16.89 -36.90
N PRO A 1007 -24.87 17.44 -37.62
CA PRO A 1007 -26.28 17.40 -37.22
C PRO A 1007 -26.77 15.98 -36.94
N GLY A 1008 -27.43 15.81 -35.79
CA GLY A 1008 -27.92 14.50 -35.33
C GLY A 1008 -26.88 13.66 -34.59
N LEU A 1009 -25.62 14.12 -34.51
CA LEU A 1009 -24.56 13.51 -33.70
C LEU A 1009 -24.06 14.51 -32.65
N TYR A 1010 -23.70 13.99 -31.48
CA TYR A 1010 -22.98 14.76 -30.46
C TYR A 1010 -21.48 14.74 -30.80
N PHE A 1011 -20.90 15.87 -31.17
CA PHE A 1011 -19.48 16.01 -31.49
C PHE A 1011 -18.65 16.34 -30.24
N THR A 1012 -17.61 15.53 -30.00
CA THR A 1012 -16.73 15.67 -28.81
C THR A 1012 -15.63 16.71 -28.99
N GLY A 1013 -15.21 16.97 -30.23
CA GLY A 1013 -14.02 17.78 -30.54
C GLY A 1013 -12.69 17.01 -30.53
N ASP A 1014 -12.71 15.68 -30.36
CA ASP A 1014 -11.53 14.82 -30.28
C ASP A 1014 -11.43 13.87 -31.48
N GLY A 1015 -10.19 13.50 -31.84
CA GLY A 1015 -9.89 12.48 -32.85
C GLY A 1015 -9.67 11.10 -32.21
N ALA A 1016 -10.06 10.04 -32.89
CA ALA A 1016 -9.84 8.67 -32.43
C ALA A 1016 -9.65 7.66 -33.57
N ARG A 1017 -8.89 6.61 -33.29
CA ARG A 1017 -8.70 5.41 -34.13
C ARG A 1017 -9.44 4.23 -33.55
N ARG A 1018 -10.13 3.45 -34.38
CA ARG A 1018 -10.74 2.16 -34.03
C ARG A 1018 -9.97 1.04 -34.72
N ASP A 1019 -9.62 -0.01 -33.98
CA ASP A 1019 -9.00 -1.23 -34.55
C ASP A 1019 -10.04 -2.27 -34.99
N HIS A 1020 -9.59 -3.38 -35.60
CA HIS A 1020 -10.46 -4.49 -36.02
C HIS A 1020 -11.21 -5.17 -34.86
N ASP A 1021 -10.67 -5.11 -33.64
CA ASP A 1021 -11.32 -5.62 -32.42
C ASP A 1021 -12.32 -4.61 -31.81
N SER A 1022 -12.52 -3.45 -32.43
CA SER A 1022 -13.35 -2.33 -31.93
C SER A 1022 -12.88 -1.76 -30.59
N TYR A 1023 -11.57 -1.68 -30.39
CA TYR A 1023 -10.92 -0.84 -29.38
C TYR A 1023 -10.65 0.55 -29.97
N TYR A 1024 -10.82 1.59 -29.15
CA TYR A 1024 -10.63 2.98 -29.57
C TYR A 1024 -9.35 3.57 -28.95
N TRP A 1025 -8.54 4.30 -29.71
CA TRP A 1025 -7.41 5.11 -29.25
C TRP A 1025 -7.73 6.57 -29.51
N VAL A 1026 -7.69 7.42 -28.48
CA VAL A 1026 -7.86 8.86 -28.65
C VAL A 1026 -6.54 9.43 -29.16
N THR A 1027 -6.53 10.00 -30.35
CA THR A 1027 -5.31 10.50 -31.02
C THR A 1027 -5.02 11.97 -30.68
N GLY A 1028 -5.93 12.61 -29.97
CA GLY A 1028 -5.77 13.92 -29.37
C GLY A 1028 -6.85 14.91 -29.81
N ARG A 1029 -6.60 16.18 -29.51
CA ARG A 1029 -7.41 17.29 -29.99
C ARG A 1029 -7.21 17.45 -31.49
N VAL A 1030 -8.29 17.49 -32.26
CA VAL A 1030 -8.22 17.64 -33.72
C VAL A 1030 -7.45 18.92 -34.11
N ASP A 1031 -7.42 19.92 -33.22
CA ASP A 1031 -6.69 21.18 -33.35
C ASP A 1031 -5.18 21.14 -32.99
N ASP A 1032 -4.63 20.05 -32.43
CA ASP A 1032 -3.21 19.93 -32.01
C ASP A 1032 -2.35 18.98 -32.89
N ASN A 1033 -2.93 18.32 -33.87
CA ASN A 1033 -2.20 17.50 -34.85
C ASN A 1033 -1.55 18.39 -35.92
N MET A 1034 -0.36 17.99 -36.40
CA MET A 1034 0.35 18.75 -37.42
C MET A 1034 0.56 17.93 -38.68
N ASN A 1035 0.39 18.56 -39.83
CA ASN A 1035 0.73 17.95 -41.11
C ASN A 1035 2.15 18.39 -41.49
N VAL A 1036 3.09 17.45 -41.48
CA VAL A 1036 4.47 17.66 -41.93
C VAL A 1036 4.66 16.89 -43.23
N ALA A 1037 4.74 17.62 -44.34
CA ALA A 1037 4.97 17.05 -45.67
C ALA A 1037 3.97 15.94 -46.08
N GLY A 1038 2.69 16.10 -45.74
CA GLY A 1038 1.62 15.14 -46.09
C GLY A 1038 1.36 14.06 -45.03
N HIS A 1039 2.22 13.96 -44.01
CA HIS A 1039 2.05 13.03 -42.91
C HIS A 1039 1.41 13.74 -41.71
N LEU A 1040 0.26 13.24 -41.27
CA LEU A 1040 -0.36 13.69 -40.03
C LEU A 1040 0.45 13.12 -38.86
N LEU A 1041 1.04 14.01 -38.08
CA LEU A 1041 1.97 13.71 -36.99
C LEU A 1041 1.44 14.31 -35.69
N SER A 1042 1.45 13.49 -34.65
CA SER A 1042 1.18 13.97 -33.30
C SER A 1042 2.45 14.57 -32.69
N THR A 1043 2.31 15.71 -32.01
CA THR A 1043 3.39 16.34 -31.24
C THR A 1043 3.97 15.40 -30.17
N SER A 1044 3.13 14.57 -29.54
CA SER A 1044 3.51 13.70 -28.42
C SER A 1044 4.38 12.50 -28.81
N GLU A 1045 4.25 12.04 -30.07
CA GLU A 1045 5.05 10.93 -30.59
C GLU A 1045 6.53 11.32 -30.66
N ILE A 1046 6.81 12.52 -31.18
CA ILE A 1046 8.16 13.09 -31.30
C ILE A 1046 8.76 13.37 -29.91
N GLU A 1047 7.98 13.94 -29.00
CA GLU A 1047 8.39 14.21 -27.61
C GLU A 1047 8.91 12.92 -26.93
N SER A 1048 8.17 11.80 -27.05
CA SER A 1048 8.49 10.53 -26.38
C SER A 1048 9.83 9.91 -26.80
N VAL A 1049 10.27 10.21 -28.03
CA VAL A 1049 11.52 9.69 -28.60
C VAL A 1049 12.71 10.56 -28.21
N ILE A 1050 12.53 11.88 -28.11
CA ILE A 1050 13.57 12.84 -27.69
C ILE A 1050 14.08 12.53 -26.27
N VAL A 1051 13.19 12.15 -25.34
CA VAL A 1051 13.55 11.88 -23.93
C VAL A 1051 14.29 10.55 -23.70
N LEU A 1052 14.43 9.71 -24.74
CA LEU A 1052 15.25 8.49 -24.67
C LEU A 1052 16.75 8.80 -24.62
N HIS A 1053 17.15 10.02 -25.02
CA HIS A 1053 18.52 10.45 -24.94
C HIS A 1053 18.92 10.69 -23.46
N PRO A 1054 20.02 10.07 -22.95
CA PRO A 1054 20.34 10.05 -21.52
C PRO A 1054 20.58 11.44 -20.91
N ASP A 1055 20.96 12.43 -21.71
CA ASP A 1055 21.19 13.81 -21.27
C ASP A 1055 19.93 14.72 -21.30
N VAL A 1056 18.78 14.24 -21.82
CA VAL A 1056 17.50 14.98 -21.88
C VAL A 1056 16.56 14.50 -20.77
N VAL A 1057 15.99 15.44 -20.00
CA VAL A 1057 15.07 15.18 -18.87
C VAL A 1057 13.61 15.29 -19.29
N GLU A 1058 13.27 16.29 -20.11
CA GLU A 1058 11.90 16.57 -20.54
C GLU A 1058 11.89 17.28 -21.91
N SER A 1059 10.82 17.13 -22.70
CA SER A 1059 10.66 17.81 -24.00
C SER A 1059 9.20 18.20 -24.30
N ALA A 1060 9.00 19.26 -25.07
CA ALA A 1060 7.71 19.66 -25.65
C ALA A 1060 7.86 20.05 -27.12
N VAL A 1061 6.93 19.65 -27.98
CA VAL A 1061 6.97 19.90 -29.43
C VAL A 1061 5.74 20.69 -29.87
N VAL A 1062 5.96 21.69 -30.73
CA VAL A 1062 4.88 22.45 -31.39
C VAL A 1062 5.10 22.50 -32.90
N ALA A 1063 4.00 22.67 -33.63
CA ALA A 1063 4.04 22.91 -35.07
C ALA A 1063 4.38 24.36 -35.35
N VAL A 1064 5.32 24.61 -36.25
CA VAL A 1064 5.65 25.94 -36.76
C VAL A 1064 5.45 25.94 -38.27
N SER A 1065 4.81 27.00 -38.79
CA SER A 1065 4.55 27.13 -40.23
C SER A 1065 5.87 27.11 -41.03
N HIS A 1066 5.88 26.33 -42.11
CA HIS A 1066 7.02 26.19 -43.03
C HIS A 1066 6.56 26.37 -44.48
N PRO A 1067 7.18 27.26 -45.28
CA PRO A 1067 6.69 27.62 -46.62
C PRO A 1067 6.47 26.44 -47.58
N SER A 1068 7.34 25.43 -47.52
CA SER A 1068 7.30 24.27 -48.42
C SER A 1068 6.83 22.96 -47.80
N LYS A 1069 6.63 22.89 -46.47
CA LYS A 1069 6.27 21.65 -45.76
C LYS A 1069 4.94 21.73 -45.03
N GLY A 1070 4.26 22.88 -45.12
CA GLY A 1070 3.07 23.20 -44.31
C GLY A 1070 3.49 23.54 -42.90
N HIS A 1071 3.79 22.53 -42.09
CA HIS A 1071 4.34 22.69 -40.74
C HIS A 1071 5.63 21.89 -40.57
N VAL A 1072 6.46 22.29 -39.61
CA VAL A 1072 7.60 21.51 -39.14
C VAL A 1072 7.63 21.42 -37.61
N PRO A 1073 8.19 20.34 -37.03
CA PRO A 1073 8.27 20.21 -35.59
C PRO A 1073 9.34 21.13 -34.99
N TYR A 1074 8.99 21.84 -33.93
CA TYR A 1074 9.88 22.67 -33.12
C TYR A 1074 9.92 22.11 -31.70
N ALA A 1075 11.08 21.65 -31.24
CA ALA A 1075 11.23 20.99 -29.94
C ALA A 1075 11.88 21.90 -28.91
N PHE A 1076 11.30 21.95 -27.71
CA PHE A 1076 11.91 22.49 -26.50
C PHE A 1076 12.46 21.32 -25.68
N VAL A 1077 13.66 21.45 -25.10
CA VAL A 1077 14.31 20.39 -24.31
C VAL A 1077 14.87 20.93 -23.00
N ILE A 1078 14.69 20.16 -21.93
CA ILE A 1078 15.34 20.38 -20.62
C ILE A 1078 16.43 19.33 -20.46
N LEU A 1079 17.64 19.75 -20.07
CA LEU A 1079 18.81 18.86 -19.96
C LEU A 1079 19.14 18.50 -18.51
N ARG A 1080 19.85 17.39 -18.30
CA ARG A 1080 20.35 16.98 -16.97
C ARG A 1080 21.33 18.01 -16.40
N ASN A 1081 21.36 18.13 -15.07
CA ASN A 1081 22.18 19.12 -14.37
C ASN A 1081 23.67 19.02 -14.77
N GLY A 1082 24.26 20.15 -15.17
CA GLY A 1082 25.65 20.22 -15.65
C GLY A 1082 25.85 19.90 -17.14
N LYS A 1083 24.78 19.67 -17.91
CA LYS A 1083 24.81 19.49 -19.38
C LYS A 1083 24.32 20.76 -20.08
N THR A 1084 24.85 21.01 -21.29
CA THR A 1084 24.46 22.14 -22.15
C THR A 1084 24.15 21.65 -23.58
N LEU A 1085 23.29 22.37 -24.31
CA LEU A 1085 22.89 21.98 -25.65
C LEU A 1085 24.02 22.24 -26.67
N THR A 1086 24.83 21.21 -26.92
CA THR A 1086 25.91 21.24 -27.92
C THR A 1086 25.42 20.79 -29.30
N HIS A 1087 26.14 21.13 -30.37
CA HIS A 1087 25.84 20.64 -31.72
C HIS A 1087 25.81 19.10 -31.79
N LYS A 1088 26.72 18.43 -31.08
CA LYS A 1088 26.75 16.96 -30.98
C LYS A 1088 25.46 16.40 -30.39
N LEU A 1089 24.97 17.00 -29.29
CA LEU A 1089 23.73 16.58 -28.64
C LEU A 1089 22.49 16.83 -29.52
N ILE A 1090 22.47 17.95 -30.27
CA ILE A 1090 21.40 18.23 -31.24
C ILE A 1090 21.34 17.15 -32.31
N ASP A 1091 22.48 16.72 -32.84
CA ASP A 1091 22.55 15.68 -33.87
C ASP A 1091 22.15 14.31 -33.31
N GLU A 1092 22.58 13.97 -32.10
CA GLU A 1092 22.18 12.74 -31.39
C GLU A 1092 20.66 12.68 -31.17
N ILE A 1093 20.04 13.78 -30.71
CA ILE A 1093 18.57 13.84 -30.54
C ILE A 1093 17.86 13.68 -31.88
N LYS A 1094 18.30 14.38 -32.93
CA LYS A 1094 17.70 14.26 -34.27
C LYS A 1094 17.86 12.84 -34.82
N GLN A 1095 19.00 12.21 -34.60
CA GLN A 1095 19.29 10.84 -35.03
C GLN A 1095 18.31 9.84 -34.42
N ILE A 1096 18.09 9.89 -33.09
CA ILE A 1096 17.17 8.98 -32.40
C ILE A 1096 15.73 9.13 -32.93
N VAL A 1097 15.30 10.36 -33.23
CA VAL A 1097 13.97 10.62 -33.84
C VAL A 1097 13.86 10.05 -35.26
N ARG A 1098 14.92 10.19 -36.06
CA ARG A 1098 14.95 9.63 -37.43
C ARG A 1098 14.89 8.11 -37.44
N GLU A 1099 15.60 7.47 -36.52
CA GLU A 1099 15.69 6.01 -36.43
C GLU A 1099 14.40 5.36 -35.92
N LYS A 1100 13.68 6.03 -35.02
CA LYS A 1100 12.47 5.47 -34.40
C LYS A 1100 11.14 5.87 -35.06
N ILE A 1101 11.05 7.05 -35.67
CA ILE A 1101 9.81 7.56 -36.30
C ILE A 1101 10.02 7.76 -37.80
N GLY A 1102 11.04 8.54 -38.16
CA GLY A 1102 11.39 8.78 -39.55
C GLY A 1102 11.94 10.19 -39.82
N PRO A 1103 12.55 10.41 -41.00
CA PRO A 1103 13.24 11.65 -41.32
C PRO A 1103 12.38 12.92 -41.26
N PHE A 1104 11.10 12.79 -41.57
CA PHE A 1104 10.13 13.88 -41.61
C PHE A 1104 9.68 14.35 -40.21
N ALA A 1105 9.86 13.52 -39.18
CA ALA A 1105 9.49 13.81 -37.79
C ALA A 1105 10.63 14.44 -36.97
N ALA A 1106 11.86 14.47 -37.51
CA ALA A 1106 13.01 15.06 -36.83
C ALA A 1106 12.80 16.56 -36.57
N PRO A 1107 12.99 17.08 -35.34
CA PRO A 1107 12.78 18.49 -35.03
C PRO A 1107 13.63 19.39 -35.92
N TYR A 1108 12.99 20.41 -36.50
CA TYR A 1108 13.68 21.40 -37.32
C TYR A 1108 14.60 22.24 -36.45
N VAL A 1109 14.09 22.69 -35.30
CA VAL A 1109 14.83 23.41 -34.24
C VAL A 1109 14.69 22.66 -32.92
N ILE A 1110 15.79 22.63 -32.15
CA ILE A 1110 15.82 22.17 -30.76
C ILE A 1110 16.24 23.36 -29.90
N HIS A 1111 15.42 23.73 -28.93
CA HIS A 1111 15.55 24.91 -28.10
C HIS A 1111 15.74 24.47 -26.64
N GLU A 1112 16.92 24.74 -26.07
CA GLU A 1112 17.21 24.48 -24.65
C GLU A 1112 16.42 25.45 -23.76
N SER A 1113 15.75 24.93 -22.73
CA SER A 1113 15.16 25.75 -21.67
C SER A 1113 15.39 25.15 -20.30
N SER A 1114 15.41 26.02 -19.29
CA SER A 1114 15.45 25.66 -17.87
C SER A 1114 14.14 25.05 -17.36
N GLY A 1115 13.02 25.23 -18.07
CA GLY A 1115 11.69 24.78 -17.69
C GLY A 1115 10.73 24.74 -18.88
N LEU A 1116 9.44 24.44 -18.65
CA LEU A 1116 8.39 24.60 -19.66
C LEU A 1116 7.26 25.45 -19.05
N PRO A 1117 6.55 26.30 -19.82
CA PRO A 1117 5.46 27.13 -19.32
C PRO A 1117 4.27 26.24 -18.98
N LYS A 1118 4.21 25.81 -17.71
CA LYS A 1118 3.17 24.94 -17.16
C LYS A 1118 2.21 25.75 -16.29
N THR A 1119 0.92 25.45 -16.35
CA THR A 1119 -0.06 25.93 -15.37
C THR A 1119 0.27 25.39 -13.97
N ARG A 1120 -0.31 25.96 -12.91
CA ARG A 1120 -0.16 25.45 -11.52
C ARG A 1120 -0.55 23.98 -11.34
N SER A 1121 -1.33 23.41 -12.26
CA SER A 1121 -1.70 21.99 -12.33
C SER A 1121 -0.73 21.12 -13.13
N GLY A 1122 0.36 21.69 -13.67
CA GLY A 1122 1.39 20.97 -14.44
C GLY A 1122 1.14 20.87 -15.96
N LYS A 1123 0.06 21.47 -16.50
CA LYS A 1123 -0.27 21.39 -17.94
C LYS A 1123 0.58 22.36 -18.76
N ILE A 1124 1.21 21.88 -19.83
CA ILE A 1124 2.01 22.70 -20.74
C ILE A 1124 1.11 23.61 -21.58
N THR A 1125 1.38 24.91 -21.56
CA THR A 1125 0.63 25.91 -22.33
C THR A 1125 1.17 26.01 -23.75
N ARG A 1126 0.75 25.08 -24.63
CA ARG A 1126 1.25 24.96 -26.02
C ARG A 1126 1.03 26.20 -26.89
N ARG A 1127 0.05 27.04 -26.58
CA ARG A 1127 -0.14 28.35 -27.25
C ARG A 1127 1.04 29.29 -27.02
N ILE A 1128 1.55 29.37 -25.79
CA ILE A 1128 2.72 30.19 -25.43
C ILE A 1128 3.96 29.65 -26.15
N LEU A 1129 4.15 28.33 -26.16
CA LEU A 1129 5.25 27.69 -26.89
C LEU A 1129 5.19 27.97 -28.41
N ARG A 1130 3.99 27.97 -29.02
CA ARG A 1130 3.78 28.32 -30.44
C ARG A 1130 4.19 29.78 -30.72
N ILE A 1131 3.73 30.72 -29.90
CA ILE A 1131 4.08 32.15 -29.99
C ILE A 1131 5.61 32.36 -29.90
N ILE A 1132 6.27 31.68 -28.95
CA ILE A 1132 7.74 31.74 -28.78
C ILE A 1132 8.45 31.13 -29.99
N ALA A 1133 8.01 29.96 -30.46
CA ALA A 1133 8.61 29.28 -31.60
C ALA A 1133 8.47 30.11 -32.90
N GLU A 1134 7.31 30.73 -33.13
CA GLU A 1134 7.01 31.61 -34.27
C GLU A 1134 7.70 32.98 -34.17
N GLY A 1135 8.08 33.40 -32.96
CA GLY A 1135 8.77 34.68 -32.74
C GLY A 1135 7.84 35.89 -32.68
N ASP A 1136 6.55 35.70 -32.39
CA ASP A 1136 5.56 36.79 -32.34
C ASP A 1136 5.52 37.47 -30.95
N HIS A 1137 6.45 38.40 -30.74
CA HIS A 1137 6.52 39.20 -29.50
C HIS A 1137 5.28 40.09 -29.24
N LYS A 1138 4.35 40.24 -30.20
CA LYS A 1138 3.16 41.08 -30.07
C LYS A 1138 1.88 40.28 -29.78
N ALA A 1139 1.94 38.95 -29.87
CA ALA A 1139 0.79 38.09 -29.61
C ALA A 1139 0.37 38.14 -28.13
N ASN A 1140 -0.93 38.25 -27.88
CA ASN A 1140 -1.49 38.19 -26.53
C ASN A 1140 -1.32 36.79 -25.94
N LEU A 1141 -0.49 36.65 -24.90
CA LEU A 1141 -0.22 35.37 -24.22
C LEU A 1141 -1.44 34.80 -23.48
N GLY A 1142 -2.51 35.58 -23.27
CA GLY A 1142 -3.65 35.22 -22.43
C GLY A 1142 -3.40 35.54 -20.95
N ASP A 1143 -4.22 34.99 -20.06
CA ASP A 1143 -4.05 35.13 -18.61
C ASP A 1143 -2.90 34.24 -18.11
N THR A 1144 -1.74 34.85 -17.86
CA THR A 1144 -0.53 34.16 -17.40
C THR A 1144 -0.50 33.92 -15.89
N SER A 1145 -1.41 34.52 -15.12
CA SER A 1145 -1.46 34.40 -13.65
C SER A 1145 -1.66 32.97 -13.13
N THR A 1146 -2.09 32.06 -14.03
CA THR A 1146 -2.30 30.64 -13.78
C THR A 1146 -1.04 29.78 -13.98
N LEU A 1147 0.08 30.36 -14.41
CA LEU A 1147 1.36 29.67 -14.60
C LEU A 1147 2.08 29.40 -13.27
N LEU A 1148 2.87 28.32 -13.26
CA LEU A 1148 3.63 27.84 -12.10
C LEU A 1148 4.93 28.65 -11.91
N ASP A 1149 5.53 29.08 -13.02
CA ASP A 1149 6.69 29.97 -13.05
C ASP A 1149 6.65 30.80 -14.36
N GLU A 1150 6.42 32.12 -14.25
CA GLU A 1150 6.42 33.03 -15.39
C GLU A 1150 7.84 33.38 -15.87
N ALA A 1151 8.87 33.24 -15.02
CA ALA A 1151 10.25 33.63 -15.35
C ALA A 1151 10.86 32.77 -16.46
N VAL A 1152 10.35 31.53 -16.63
CA VAL A 1152 10.73 30.62 -17.73
C VAL A 1152 10.43 31.23 -19.11
N ILE A 1153 9.37 32.04 -19.25
CA ILE A 1153 9.01 32.66 -20.54
C ILE A 1153 10.07 33.67 -20.98
N GLU A 1154 10.57 34.50 -20.04
CA GLU A 1154 11.64 35.45 -20.35
C GLU A 1154 12.96 34.75 -20.70
N GLU A 1155 13.27 33.64 -20.04
CA GLU A 1155 14.45 32.81 -20.34
C GLU A 1155 14.37 32.22 -21.76
N MET A 1156 13.22 31.66 -22.12
CA MET A 1156 12.97 31.12 -23.46
C MET A 1156 13.10 32.18 -24.56
N TRP A 1157 12.65 33.42 -24.31
CA TRP A 1157 12.84 34.51 -25.27
C TRP A 1157 14.31 34.88 -25.44
N LYS A 1158 15.10 34.88 -24.36
CA LYS A 1158 16.54 35.18 -24.38
C LYS A 1158 17.37 34.09 -25.06
N LYS A 1159 17.00 32.81 -24.89
CA LYS A 1159 17.70 31.65 -25.46
C LYS A 1159 17.19 31.22 -26.83
N ARG A 1160 16.15 31.89 -27.37
CA ARG A 1160 15.56 31.54 -28.66
C ARG A 1160 16.62 31.52 -29.76
N PRO A 1161 16.85 30.37 -30.44
CA PRO A 1161 17.79 30.28 -31.54
C PRO A 1161 17.43 31.25 -32.68
N ASP A 1162 18.43 31.96 -33.20
CA ASP A 1162 18.28 32.82 -34.37
C ASP A 1162 18.05 31.96 -35.62
N PHE A 1163 16.78 31.75 -35.98
CA PHE A 1163 16.41 31.14 -37.23
C PHE A 1163 15.30 31.96 -37.91
N LYS A 1164 15.52 32.34 -39.17
CA LYS A 1164 14.54 33.01 -40.04
C LYS A 1164 14.18 32.05 -41.16
N PHE A 1165 12.89 31.82 -41.38
CA PHE A 1165 12.43 31.25 -42.64
C PHE A 1165 12.67 32.29 -43.72
N VAL A 1166 13.72 32.12 -44.51
CA VAL A 1166 13.92 32.96 -45.70
C VAL A 1166 12.82 32.57 -46.68
N HIS A 1167 11.78 33.39 -46.76
CA HIS A 1167 10.84 33.36 -47.89
C HIS A 1167 11.64 33.74 -49.14
N THR A 1168 12.19 32.73 -49.80
CA THR A 1168 12.61 32.85 -51.19
C THR A 1168 11.39 32.48 -52.03
N CYS A 1169 10.92 33.47 -52.81
CA CYS A 1169 9.83 33.35 -53.78
C CYS A 1169 10.00 32.18 -54.73
#